data_AF-A0A5C5YSI1-F1
#
_entry.id   AF-A0A5C5YSI1-F1
#
_cell.length_a   1.000
_cell.length_b   1.000
_cell.length_c   1.000
_cell.angle_alpha   90.00
_cell.angle_beta   90.00
_cell.angle_gamma   90.00
#
_symmetry.space_group_name_H-M   'P 1'
#
loop_
_entity.id
_entity.type
_entity.pdbx_description
1 polymer ?
#
loop_
_entity_poly.entity_id
_entity_poly.type
_entity_poly.pdbx_seq_one_letter_code
_entity_poly.pdbx_strand_id
1 'polypeptide(L)'
;MTCARCSVAGAILLLLGASTPALAVPYASQVINTSGNTWEFVLNEAADSITVLRDSGNAVTLTSPTAGRHTFDMTGFSDFQIQVAKDAAEGWTELSDESNLHTYYQRPTGVVVNQDASSPYFGTVYVSHPQVFQNPPTLQLYPRSMGDGIYSLSANLIGVDLANGFAAQTDPDDISLAKVPSNWTVDQNGGSSPWQIALDEAGNLIASDYSNESGGIKYSSPDLVNGGLVLAYETGDREAGLPLADGGAELHGSIQSKPSVTGVVGQNLKVWAIDEDLDIDGNTFEPVDPCPTCGSQDGYSIWRWDVEDATSYTGDPVLEIASTPLDTGEVLWYDDGNLDGIVKDAHYEPQFDKFYLTQSRTHGNESGLIIVSADGVDGLTPTVEWASKQWSIDNGLDGNDSTHIQENPEDLSRGEGVQDIFRAVGSITISPDGTKMYVHRGQQFSPSDTPEDGDNPVLGSESDYAGSILVIPLDEDGLPVIEIDDNGTPGDTSDDRITNFESITIAGQSARDRIARVSLDAAGNVYSLSEVSHRLQVFSPGGNTLAVTTSDGLFSLVDPGAGLAGDYNSDGVVDAADYTLWRDGDLSADGDGSGVVDSEDYNIWVANYGASTAAPGAGVTTPEPTAIAMLLVATLPGLRRRR
;
A
#
# COMPACT_ATOMS: atom_id res chain seq x y z
N MET A 1 -8.95 51.41 32.92
CA MET A 1 -9.99 50.65 32.20
C MET A 1 -9.36 49.35 31.76
N THR A 2 -9.57 48.33 32.58
CA THR A 2 -9.23 46.93 32.36
C THR A 2 -10.23 46.30 31.40
N CYS A 3 -9.77 45.55 30.41
CA CYS A 3 -10.55 44.44 29.86
C CYS A 3 -9.62 43.25 29.71
N ALA A 4 -9.58 42.44 30.78
CA ALA A 4 -9.01 41.12 30.82
C ALA A 4 -10.12 40.12 30.50
N ARG A 5 -9.86 39.19 29.58
CA ARG A 5 -10.43 37.83 29.58
C ARG A 5 -9.40 36.87 28.98
N CYS A 6 -8.42 36.50 29.80
CA CYS A 6 -7.93 35.14 29.82
C CYS A 6 -9.04 34.26 30.40
N SER A 7 -9.48 33.25 29.67
CA SER A 7 -10.10 32.07 30.25
C SER A 7 -9.39 30.86 29.68
N VAL A 8 -8.62 30.24 30.56
CA VAL A 8 -7.97 28.94 30.42
C VAL A 8 -9.08 27.89 30.21
N ALA A 9 -9.05 27.19 29.07
CA ALA A 9 -9.66 25.87 28.94
C ALA A 9 -8.49 24.90 28.81
N GLY A 10 -8.33 24.04 29.83
CA GLY A 10 -7.26 23.06 29.88
C GLY A 10 -7.42 22.06 28.75
N ALA A 11 -6.40 22.01 27.88
CA ALA A 11 -6.16 20.84 27.07
C ALA A 11 -5.72 19.73 28.03
N ILE A 12 -6.59 18.74 28.25
CA ILE A 12 -6.14 17.45 28.73
C ILE A 12 -5.45 16.82 27.51
N LEU A 13 -4.13 16.84 27.55
CA LEU A 13 -3.28 16.05 26.69
C LEU A 13 -3.49 14.60 27.13
N LEU A 14 -4.41 13.88 26.48
CA LEU A 14 -4.36 12.42 26.49
C LEU A 14 -3.12 12.05 25.68
N LEU A 15 -2.12 11.47 26.35
CA LEU A 15 -1.12 10.67 25.66
C LEU A 15 -1.88 9.51 25.01
N LEU A 16 -2.10 9.60 23.70
CA LEU A 16 -2.33 8.44 22.87
C LEU A 16 -1.01 7.67 22.87
N GLY A 17 -0.90 6.69 23.77
CA GLY A 17 0.09 5.63 23.62
C GLY A 17 -0.16 4.94 22.29
N ALA A 18 0.91 4.65 21.56
CA ALA A 18 0.88 4.06 20.23
C ALA A 18 -0.09 2.88 20.16
N SER A 19 -1.24 3.10 19.53
CA SER A 19 -2.02 2.00 18.98
C SER A 19 -1.21 1.47 17.81
N THR A 20 -0.77 0.22 17.89
CA THR A 20 -0.36 -0.51 16.69
C THR A 20 -1.45 -0.31 15.65
N PRO A 21 -1.13 0.16 14.44
CA PRO A 21 -2.15 0.38 13.45
C PRO A 21 -2.66 -0.99 13.00
N ALA A 22 -3.96 -1.20 13.19
CA ALA A 22 -4.64 -2.42 12.79
C ALA A 22 -4.66 -2.52 11.26
N LEU A 23 -4.05 -3.57 10.70
CA LEU A 23 -4.25 -3.99 9.32
C LEU A 23 -5.35 -5.05 9.34
N ALA A 24 -6.60 -4.68 9.02
CA ALA A 24 -7.69 -5.64 9.03
C ALA A 24 -8.93 -5.21 8.19
N VAL A 25 -9.41 -6.18 7.39
CA VAL A 25 -10.79 -6.58 7.00
C VAL A 25 -11.96 -5.54 6.94
N PRO A 26 -12.98 -5.79 6.09
CA PRO A 26 -13.66 -4.91 5.12
C PRO A 26 -14.03 -3.50 5.55
N TYR A 27 -14.18 -2.66 4.54
CA TYR A 27 -14.59 -1.27 4.70
C TYR A 27 -15.64 -0.83 3.67
N ALA A 28 -16.37 0.21 4.02
CA ALA A 28 -17.29 0.88 3.11
C ALA A 28 -16.55 1.93 2.29
N SER A 29 -16.55 1.76 0.98
CA SER A 29 -15.93 2.64 -0.01
C SER A 29 -16.97 3.20 -0.98
N GLN A 30 -16.55 4.09 -1.89
CA GLN A 30 -17.40 4.68 -2.93
C GLN A 30 -18.78 5.15 -2.41
N VAL A 31 -18.77 5.90 -1.30
CA VAL A 31 -20.00 6.34 -0.64
C VAL A 31 -20.63 7.50 -1.42
N ILE A 32 -21.77 7.26 -2.06
CA ILE A 32 -22.39 8.22 -2.97
C ILE A 32 -23.90 8.36 -2.78
N ASN A 33 -24.43 9.54 -3.06
CA ASN A 33 -25.86 9.75 -3.20
C ASN A 33 -26.30 9.35 -4.61
N THR A 34 -27.08 8.27 -4.74
CA THR A 34 -27.52 7.76 -6.04
C THR A 34 -28.80 8.42 -6.52
N SER A 35 -29.74 8.73 -5.61
CA SER A 35 -30.94 9.50 -5.91
C SER A 35 -31.69 9.96 -4.67
N GLY A 36 -31.96 11.27 -4.57
CA GLY A 36 -32.76 11.85 -3.49
C GLY A 36 -32.14 11.57 -2.12
N ASN A 37 -32.81 10.74 -1.32
CA ASN A 37 -32.33 10.33 0.01
C ASN A 37 -31.66 8.94 0.00
N THR A 38 -31.52 8.29 -1.16
CA THR A 38 -30.89 6.97 -1.26
C THR A 38 -29.39 7.15 -1.43
N TRP A 39 -28.64 6.58 -0.49
CA TRP A 39 -27.18 6.51 -0.54
C TRP A 39 -26.74 5.07 -0.78
N GLU A 40 -25.55 4.93 -1.36
CA GLU A 40 -24.91 3.66 -1.66
C GLU A 40 -23.46 3.69 -1.19
N PHE A 41 -22.93 2.52 -0.83
CA PHE A 41 -21.50 2.29 -0.66
C PHE A 41 -21.15 0.91 -1.23
N VAL A 42 -19.86 0.69 -1.50
CA VAL A 42 -19.32 -0.62 -1.91
C VAL A 42 -18.54 -1.23 -0.76
N LEU A 43 -18.80 -2.50 -0.50
CA LEU A 43 -18.06 -3.32 0.44
C LEU A 43 -17.05 -4.17 -0.33
N ASN A 44 -15.76 -4.07 0.00
CA ASN A 44 -14.67 -4.77 -0.71
C ASN A 44 -14.73 -6.30 -0.53
N GLU A 45 -15.06 -6.78 0.67
CA GLU A 45 -15.22 -8.21 0.99
C GLU A 45 -16.43 -8.45 1.93
N ALA A 46 -16.79 -9.70 2.22
CA ALA A 46 -17.89 -9.96 3.16
C ALA A 46 -17.52 -9.54 4.60
N ALA A 47 -18.48 -8.95 5.33
CA ALA A 47 -18.32 -8.53 6.73
C ALA A 47 -19.23 -9.33 7.67
N ASP A 48 -18.97 -9.28 8.98
CA ASP A 48 -19.86 -9.88 9.98
C ASP A 48 -21.08 -9.00 10.25
N SER A 49 -20.87 -7.69 10.28
CA SER A 49 -21.96 -6.74 10.33
C SER A 49 -21.60 -5.39 9.72
N ILE A 50 -22.64 -4.67 9.28
CA ILE A 50 -22.55 -3.25 8.95
C ILE A 50 -23.58 -2.53 9.79
N THR A 51 -23.21 -1.42 10.41
CA THR A 51 -24.12 -0.49 11.07
C THR A 51 -23.98 0.90 10.48
N VAL A 52 -25.04 1.40 9.85
CA VAL A 52 -25.14 2.78 9.40
C VAL A 52 -25.79 3.62 10.49
N LEU A 53 -25.00 4.36 11.27
CA LEU A 53 -25.47 5.28 12.31
C LEU A 53 -25.85 6.63 11.70
N ARG A 54 -27.14 6.93 11.61
CA ARG A 54 -27.63 8.22 11.10
C ARG A 54 -27.85 9.22 12.23
N ASP A 55 -27.32 10.43 12.09
CA ASP A 55 -27.26 11.48 13.13
C ASP A 55 -26.83 10.92 14.51
N SER A 56 -25.84 10.02 14.52
CA SER A 56 -25.29 9.37 15.72
C SER A 56 -26.27 8.53 16.57
N GLY A 57 -27.46 8.17 16.07
CA GLY A 57 -28.42 7.42 16.91
C GLY A 57 -29.48 6.58 16.18
N ASN A 58 -29.65 6.74 14.85
CA ASN A 58 -30.69 6.04 14.10
C ASN A 58 -30.08 4.94 13.21
N ALA A 59 -29.59 3.89 13.88
CA ALA A 59 -28.88 2.78 13.26
C ALA A 59 -29.72 2.00 12.22
N VAL A 60 -29.10 1.64 11.11
CA VAL A 60 -29.55 0.59 10.17
C VAL A 60 -28.47 -0.48 10.15
N THR A 61 -28.81 -1.71 10.53
CA THR A 61 -27.83 -2.80 10.64
C THR A 61 -28.09 -3.89 9.62
N LEU A 62 -27.02 -4.38 9.00
CA LEU A 62 -26.98 -5.56 8.15
C LEU A 62 -26.12 -6.62 8.85
N THR A 63 -26.61 -7.85 8.89
CA THR A 63 -25.88 -8.99 9.47
C THR A 63 -25.36 -9.89 8.36
N SER A 64 -24.09 -10.26 8.44
CA SER A 64 -23.38 -11.07 7.44
C SER A 64 -23.51 -10.54 5.99
N PRO A 65 -23.29 -9.24 5.73
CA PRO A 65 -23.34 -8.69 4.39
C PRO A 65 -22.24 -9.25 3.49
N THR A 66 -22.59 -9.56 2.24
CA THR A 66 -21.62 -9.98 1.21
C THR A 66 -20.89 -8.77 0.63
N ALA A 67 -19.74 -9.01 -0.01
CA ALA A 67 -19.07 -8.00 -0.84
C ALA A 67 -20.03 -7.40 -1.89
N GLY A 68 -19.79 -6.15 -2.28
CA GLY A 68 -20.54 -5.44 -3.31
C GLY A 68 -21.33 -4.23 -2.80
N ARG A 69 -22.29 -3.77 -3.62
CA ARG A 69 -23.06 -2.53 -3.39
C ARG A 69 -24.16 -2.74 -2.36
N HIS A 70 -24.24 -1.81 -1.41
CA HIS A 70 -25.30 -1.76 -0.38
C HIS A 70 -25.89 -0.37 -0.33
N THR A 71 -27.20 -0.27 -0.09
CA THR A 71 -27.93 1.00 -0.05
C THR A 71 -28.56 1.27 1.32
N PHE A 72 -28.70 2.55 1.65
CA PHE A 72 -29.39 2.99 2.86
C PHE A 72 -30.14 4.31 2.61
N ASP A 73 -31.17 4.56 3.43
CA ASP A 73 -32.04 5.73 3.32
C ASP A 73 -31.66 6.81 4.33
N MET A 74 -31.46 8.03 3.85
CA MET A 74 -31.16 9.24 4.61
C MET A 74 -32.38 10.15 4.81
N THR A 75 -33.60 9.65 4.58
CA THR A 75 -34.82 10.47 4.75
C THR A 75 -34.94 11.00 6.17
N GLY A 76 -34.80 12.32 6.31
CA GLY A 76 -34.93 13.02 7.60
C GLY A 76 -33.65 13.07 8.44
N PHE A 77 -32.51 12.65 7.89
CA PHE A 77 -31.21 12.66 8.56
C PHE A 77 -30.21 13.53 7.78
N SER A 78 -29.18 14.04 8.46
CA SER A 78 -28.19 14.95 7.87
C SER A 78 -26.78 14.38 7.79
N ASP A 79 -26.46 13.43 8.66
CA ASP A 79 -25.12 12.85 8.80
C ASP A 79 -25.23 11.32 8.99
N PHE A 80 -24.18 10.60 8.62
CA PHE A 80 -24.06 9.16 8.83
C PHE A 80 -22.62 8.73 9.16
N GLN A 81 -22.51 7.59 9.85
CA GLN A 81 -21.29 6.80 9.95
C GLN A 81 -21.60 5.38 9.52
N ILE A 82 -20.79 4.82 8.63
CA ILE A 82 -20.88 3.42 8.20
C ILE A 82 -19.79 2.66 8.95
N GLN A 83 -20.22 1.82 9.88
CA GLN A 83 -19.36 0.97 10.70
C GLN A 83 -19.39 -0.43 10.13
N VAL A 84 -18.25 -0.95 9.70
CA VAL A 84 -18.10 -2.29 9.14
C VAL A 84 -17.26 -3.12 10.10
N ALA A 85 -17.85 -4.18 10.64
CA ALA A 85 -17.18 -5.05 11.61
C ALA A 85 -16.87 -6.42 11.00
N LYS A 86 -15.68 -6.93 11.30
CA LYS A 86 -15.29 -8.31 10.98
C LYS A 86 -14.30 -8.85 12.00
N ASP A 87 -14.49 -10.11 12.38
CA ASP A 87 -13.57 -10.93 13.16
C ASP A 87 -13.16 -12.15 12.30
N ALA A 88 -11.97 -12.09 11.74
CA ALA A 88 -11.38 -13.16 10.94
C ALA A 88 -10.06 -13.63 11.55
N ALA A 89 -9.71 -14.89 11.30
CA ALA A 89 -8.38 -15.38 11.67
C ALA A 89 -7.30 -14.49 11.04
N GLU A 90 -6.29 -14.12 11.83
CA GLU A 90 -5.12 -13.40 11.34
C GLU A 90 -4.39 -14.24 10.28
N GLY A 91 -4.01 -13.59 9.18
CA GLY A 91 -3.33 -14.21 8.07
C GLY A 91 -3.91 -13.80 6.71
N TRP A 92 -3.03 -13.78 5.71
CA TRP A 92 -3.35 -13.32 4.36
C TRP A 92 -4.34 -14.24 3.65
N THR A 93 -5.49 -13.68 3.28
CA THR A 93 -6.54 -14.35 2.51
C THR A 93 -6.71 -13.66 1.16
N GLU A 94 -6.62 -14.42 0.06
CA GLU A 94 -6.90 -13.90 -1.28
C GLU A 94 -8.41 -13.57 -1.43
N LEU A 95 -8.70 -12.32 -1.79
CA LEU A 95 -10.04 -11.81 -2.10
C LEU A 95 -10.39 -11.92 -3.60
N SER A 96 -9.40 -11.94 -4.47
CA SER A 96 -9.59 -12.09 -5.91
C SER A 96 -10.01 -13.52 -6.29
N ASP A 97 -10.87 -13.62 -7.30
CA ASP A 97 -11.36 -14.89 -7.84
C ASP A 97 -10.86 -15.07 -9.29
N GLU A 98 -10.30 -16.24 -9.62
CA GLU A 98 -9.85 -16.60 -10.97
C GLU A 98 -11.01 -16.62 -11.99
N SER A 99 -12.25 -16.76 -11.53
CA SER A 99 -13.44 -16.70 -12.38
C SER A 99 -13.79 -15.26 -12.79
N ASN A 100 -13.29 -14.25 -12.05
CA ASN A 100 -13.53 -12.86 -12.34
C ASN A 100 -12.61 -12.38 -13.46
N LEU A 101 -13.12 -12.37 -14.68
CA LEU A 101 -12.35 -11.90 -15.81
C LEU A 101 -11.88 -10.46 -15.65
N HIS A 102 -12.53 -9.57 -14.88
CA HIS A 102 -12.12 -8.17 -14.73
C HIS A 102 -10.72 -7.98 -14.13
N THR A 103 -10.17 -8.97 -13.42
CA THR A 103 -8.84 -8.90 -12.81
C THR A 103 -7.71 -9.40 -13.71
N TYR A 104 -7.99 -9.81 -14.95
CA TYR A 104 -6.96 -10.27 -15.89
C TYR A 104 -6.46 -9.15 -16.82
N TYR A 105 -5.17 -9.10 -17.15
CA TYR A 105 -4.56 -8.03 -17.94
C TYR A 105 -3.47 -8.59 -18.86
N GLN A 106 -3.32 -8.10 -20.09
CA GLN A 106 -2.31 -8.63 -21.01
C GLN A 106 -0.89 -8.22 -20.62
N ARG A 107 -0.66 -6.97 -20.20
CA ARG A 107 0.62 -6.50 -19.68
C ARG A 107 0.34 -5.33 -18.72
N PRO A 108 -0.10 -5.60 -17.49
CA PRO A 108 -0.35 -4.53 -16.53
C PRO A 108 0.98 -4.02 -15.97
N THR A 109 1.14 -2.70 -15.89
CA THR A 109 2.43 -2.08 -15.52
C THR A 109 2.37 -1.22 -14.27
N GLY A 110 1.16 -0.97 -13.75
CA GLY A 110 0.93 -0.17 -12.56
C GLY A 110 -0.45 -0.43 -11.93
N VAL A 111 -0.50 -0.40 -10.61
CA VAL A 111 -1.74 -0.46 -9.82
C VAL A 111 -1.67 0.56 -8.70
N VAL A 112 -2.80 1.24 -8.45
CA VAL A 112 -2.96 2.11 -7.29
C VAL A 112 -4.42 2.11 -6.84
N VAL A 113 -4.66 2.29 -5.55
CA VAL A 113 -6.01 2.38 -4.97
C VAL A 113 -6.23 3.78 -4.41
N ASN A 114 -7.40 4.37 -4.67
CA ASN A 114 -7.76 5.66 -4.10
C ASN A 114 -7.97 5.55 -2.58
N GLN A 115 -7.17 6.28 -1.81
CA GLN A 115 -7.20 6.26 -0.35
C GLN A 115 -7.90 7.49 0.26
N ASP A 116 -8.36 8.45 -0.55
CA ASP A 116 -9.03 9.65 -0.05
C ASP A 116 -10.50 9.36 0.27
N ALA A 117 -10.78 9.18 1.56
CA ALA A 117 -12.12 8.89 2.09
C ALA A 117 -13.13 10.03 1.91
N SER A 118 -12.66 11.26 1.65
CA SER A 118 -13.54 12.40 1.35
C SER A 118 -14.03 12.39 -0.10
N SER A 119 -13.41 11.58 -0.94
CA SER A 119 -13.70 11.46 -2.36
C SER A 119 -14.74 10.37 -2.64
N PRO A 120 -15.67 10.57 -3.59
CA PRO A 120 -16.56 9.50 -4.05
C PRO A 120 -15.80 8.34 -4.73
N TYR A 121 -14.52 8.55 -5.05
CA TYR A 121 -13.65 7.54 -5.66
C TYR A 121 -12.91 6.69 -4.62
N PHE A 122 -13.07 6.93 -3.32
CA PHE A 122 -12.45 6.14 -2.25
C PHE A 122 -12.60 4.63 -2.49
N GLY A 123 -11.50 3.88 -2.44
CA GLY A 123 -11.42 2.45 -2.70
C GLY A 123 -11.52 2.04 -4.18
N THR A 124 -11.50 2.98 -5.12
CA THR A 124 -11.40 2.66 -6.55
C THR A 124 -10.00 2.18 -6.86
N VAL A 125 -9.90 1.05 -7.55
CA VAL A 125 -8.63 0.46 -8.01
C VAL A 125 -8.40 0.89 -9.44
N TYR A 126 -7.22 1.46 -9.72
CA TYR A 126 -6.78 1.82 -11.06
C TYR A 126 -5.67 0.88 -11.49
N VAL A 127 -5.71 0.43 -12.74
CA VAL A 127 -4.68 -0.43 -13.34
C VAL A 127 -4.27 0.16 -14.68
N SER A 128 -2.99 0.50 -14.84
CA SER A 128 -2.43 0.86 -16.14
C SER A 128 -2.15 -0.40 -16.96
N HIS A 129 -2.56 -0.33 -18.22
CA HIS A 129 -2.44 -1.44 -19.14
C HIS A 129 -2.01 -0.93 -20.53
N PRO A 130 -0.71 -0.96 -20.81
CA PRO A 130 -0.19 -0.81 -22.17
C PRO A 130 -0.18 -2.18 -22.89
N GLN A 131 -0.85 -2.29 -24.03
CA GLN A 131 -0.91 -3.51 -24.85
C GLN A 131 0.45 -3.84 -25.47
N VAL A 132 0.73 -5.13 -25.64
CA VAL A 132 1.97 -5.62 -26.25
C VAL A 132 1.72 -6.39 -27.56
N PHE A 133 2.49 -5.98 -28.58
CA PHE A 133 2.89 -6.61 -29.84
C PHE A 133 1.86 -7.33 -30.73
N GLN A 134 1.75 -6.84 -31.97
CA GLN A 134 1.06 -7.43 -33.13
C GLN A 134 1.75 -8.69 -33.74
N ASN A 135 2.51 -9.49 -32.98
CA ASN A 135 3.12 -10.73 -33.49
C ASN A 135 3.03 -11.86 -32.45
N PRO A 136 2.29 -12.96 -32.72
CA PRO A 136 1.96 -13.93 -31.68
C PRO A 136 3.12 -14.90 -31.44
N PRO A 137 3.53 -15.15 -30.19
CA PRO A 137 3.99 -16.47 -29.82
C PRO A 137 2.76 -17.26 -29.32
N THR A 138 2.36 -18.23 -30.15
CA THR A 138 1.50 -19.44 -29.98
C THR A 138 1.00 -19.93 -28.60
N LEU A 139 0.81 -19.09 -27.59
CA LEU A 139 0.16 -19.42 -26.33
C LEU A 139 -0.86 -18.34 -26.02
N GLN A 140 -2.06 -18.50 -26.58
CA GLN A 140 -3.24 -17.73 -26.20
C GLN A 140 -3.62 -18.16 -24.77
N LEU A 141 -2.93 -17.63 -23.77
CA LEU A 141 -3.24 -17.82 -22.35
C LEU A 141 -4.22 -16.76 -21.83
N TYR A 142 -4.55 -15.73 -22.63
CA TYR A 142 -5.39 -14.60 -22.18
C TYR A 142 -6.87 -14.79 -22.55
N PRO A 143 -7.79 -14.61 -21.58
CA PRO A 143 -9.21 -14.73 -21.83
C PRO A 143 -9.88 -13.44 -22.33
N ARG A 144 -9.16 -12.33 -22.58
CA ARG A 144 -9.81 -11.02 -22.90
C ARG A 144 -9.23 -10.23 -24.08
N SER A 145 -10.11 -9.52 -24.78
CA SER A 145 -9.78 -8.39 -25.67
C SER A 145 -9.64 -7.11 -24.85
N MET A 146 -8.55 -6.36 -25.05
CA MET A 146 -8.21 -5.19 -24.22
C MET A 146 -7.66 -4.06 -25.08
N GLY A 147 -7.83 -2.82 -24.61
CA GLY A 147 -7.23 -1.62 -25.20
C GLY A 147 -6.12 -1.05 -24.32
N ASP A 148 -5.48 0.00 -24.83
CA ASP A 148 -4.44 0.76 -24.13
C ASP A 148 -5.04 1.84 -23.25
N GLY A 149 -4.65 1.90 -21.97
CA GLY A 149 -5.08 2.95 -21.07
C GLY A 149 -5.18 2.51 -19.62
N ILE A 150 -6.06 3.17 -18.89
CA ILE A 150 -6.28 2.91 -17.47
C ILE A 150 -7.65 2.27 -17.30
N TYR A 151 -7.64 1.10 -16.67
CA TYR A 151 -8.85 0.40 -16.24
C TYR A 151 -9.18 0.78 -14.81
N SER A 152 -10.46 0.79 -14.46
CA SER A 152 -10.93 1.05 -13.10
C SER A 152 -11.86 -0.03 -12.59
N LEU A 153 -11.65 -0.44 -11.34
CA LEU A 153 -12.49 -1.39 -10.62
C LEU A 153 -13.05 -0.74 -9.35
N SER A 154 -14.26 -1.11 -8.95
CA SER A 154 -14.72 -0.87 -7.58
C SER A 154 -13.97 -1.76 -6.59
N ALA A 155 -14.04 -1.45 -5.30
CA ALA A 155 -13.29 -2.16 -4.25
C ALA A 155 -13.60 -3.67 -4.18
N ASN A 156 -14.77 -4.10 -4.66
CA ASN A 156 -15.16 -5.50 -4.81
C ASN A 156 -14.76 -6.13 -6.17
N LEU A 157 -13.81 -5.51 -6.88
CA LEU A 157 -13.16 -6.00 -8.10
C LEU A 157 -14.07 -6.14 -9.33
N ILE A 158 -15.11 -5.31 -9.44
CA ILE A 158 -15.96 -5.24 -10.64
C ILE A 158 -15.48 -4.08 -11.50
N GLY A 159 -15.37 -4.28 -12.83
CA GLY A 159 -15.10 -3.20 -13.77
C GLY A 159 -16.18 -2.12 -13.72
N VAL A 160 -15.78 -0.85 -13.63
CA VAL A 160 -16.70 0.28 -13.53
C VAL A 160 -16.37 1.36 -14.56
N ASP A 161 -17.40 2.04 -15.06
CA ASP A 161 -17.26 3.30 -15.78
C ASP A 161 -17.53 4.45 -14.80
N LEU A 162 -16.44 5.08 -14.35
CA LEU A 162 -16.46 6.12 -13.32
C LEU A 162 -17.26 7.35 -13.77
N ALA A 163 -17.10 7.75 -15.04
CA ALA A 163 -17.75 8.92 -15.62
C ALA A 163 -19.28 8.76 -15.74
N ASN A 164 -19.75 7.52 -15.86
CA ASN A 164 -21.16 7.19 -15.98
C ASN A 164 -21.77 6.71 -14.65
N GLY A 165 -21.40 7.37 -13.55
CA GLY A 165 -21.95 7.09 -12.23
C GLY A 165 -21.54 5.72 -11.68
N PHE A 166 -20.28 5.33 -11.90
CA PHE A 166 -19.73 4.03 -11.48
C PHE A 166 -20.51 2.84 -12.06
N ALA A 167 -21.04 2.96 -13.28
CA ALA A 167 -21.82 1.90 -13.89
C ALA A 167 -20.98 0.62 -14.01
N ALA A 168 -21.47 -0.47 -13.39
CA ALA A 168 -20.82 -1.77 -13.45
C ALA A 168 -20.82 -2.30 -14.89
N GLN A 169 -19.68 -2.81 -15.31
CA GLN A 169 -19.42 -3.28 -16.65
C GLN A 169 -19.54 -4.79 -16.66
N THR A 170 -20.39 -5.32 -17.53
CA THR A 170 -20.68 -6.76 -17.60
C THR A 170 -19.87 -7.47 -18.68
N ASP A 171 -19.30 -6.73 -19.62
CA ASP A 171 -18.47 -7.25 -20.69
C ASP A 171 -16.99 -7.00 -20.37
N PRO A 172 -16.25 -8.01 -19.90
CA PRO A 172 -14.82 -7.88 -19.62
C PRO A 172 -13.95 -7.74 -20.89
N ASP A 173 -14.52 -7.93 -22.09
CA ASP A 173 -13.87 -7.76 -23.39
C ASP A 173 -14.07 -6.35 -23.99
N ASP A 174 -14.82 -5.46 -23.33
CA ASP A 174 -15.05 -4.11 -23.83
C ASP A 174 -13.76 -3.27 -23.76
N ILE A 175 -13.12 -3.08 -24.92
CA ILE A 175 -11.89 -2.29 -25.04
C ILE A 175 -12.08 -0.82 -24.64
N SER A 176 -13.33 -0.30 -24.63
CA SER A 176 -13.62 1.07 -24.23
C SER A 176 -13.52 1.31 -22.72
N LEU A 177 -13.31 0.24 -21.94
CA LEU A 177 -12.99 0.31 -20.52
C LEU A 177 -11.56 0.80 -20.25
N ALA A 178 -10.67 0.73 -21.24
CA ALA A 178 -9.40 1.44 -21.19
C ALA A 178 -9.66 2.93 -21.38
N LYS A 179 -9.60 3.70 -20.29
CA LYS A 179 -9.84 5.15 -20.29
C LYS A 179 -8.53 5.90 -20.20
N VAL A 180 -8.45 7.00 -20.94
CA VAL A 180 -7.49 8.07 -20.76
C VAL A 180 -8.20 9.39 -21.10
N PRO A 181 -7.82 10.52 -20.47
CA PRO A 181 -8.28 11.83 -20.89
C PRO A 181 -7.96 12.10 -22.37
N SER A 182 -8.79 12.93 -23.04
CA SER A 182 -8.62 13.23 -24.47
C SER A 182 -7.32 13.95 -24.83
N ASN A 183 -6.63 14.51 -23.85
CA ASN A 183 -5.39 15.25 -24.00
C ASN A 183 -4.14 14.39 -23.72
N TRP A 184 -4.33 13.07 -23.56
CA TRP A 184 -3.24 12.12 -23.49
C TRP A 184 -3.05 11.47 -24.87
N THR A 185 -1.84 11.53 -25.39
CA THR A 185 -1.44 10.60 -26.45
C THR A 185 -1.03 9.30 -25.80
N VAL A 186 -1.65 8.19 -26.22
CA VAL A 186 -1.26 6.84 -25.81
C VAL A 186 -0.51 6.21 -26.97
N ASP A 187 0.78 5.93 -26.77
CA ASP A 187 1.58 5.25 -27.78
C ASP A 187 1.17 3.78 -27.88
N GLN A 188 0.77 3.39 -29.08
CA GLN A 188 0.32 2.02 -29.38
C GLN A 188 1.48 1.11 -29.77
N ASN A 189 2.71 1.62 -29.77
CA ASN A 189 3.92 0.88 -30.12
C ASN A 189 4.69 0.49 -28.86
N GLY A 190 5.13 -0.77 -28.78
CA GLY A 190 6.06 -1.22 -27.72
C GLY A 190 5.44 -1.56 -26.36
N GLY A 191 4.20 -1.15 -26.09
CA GLY A 191 3.52 -1.46 -24.84
C GLY A 191 4.17 -0.80 -23.63
N SER A 192 4.32 0.52 -23.73
CA SER A 192 4.99 1.36 -22.73
C SER A 192 4.15 2.58 -22.33
N SER A 193 2.92 2.72 -22.82
CA SER A 193 2.05 3.89 -22.60
C SER A 193 0.59 3.46 -22.35
N PRO A 194 -0.05 3.90 -21.24
CA PRO A 194 0.57 4.49 -20.05
C PRO A 194 1.44 3.47 -19.30
N TRP A 195 2.50 3.92 -18.61
CA TRP A 195 3.44 3.04 -17.94
C TRP A 195 3.06 2.78 -16.48
N GLN A 196 3.54 3.58 -15.52
CA GLN A 196 3.18 3.43 -14.11
C GLN A 196 2.22 4.53 -13.67
N ILE A 197 1.49 4.27 -12.58
CA ILE A 197 0.49 5.20 -12.04
C ILE A 197 0.64 5.36 -10.53
N ALA A 198 0.43 6.58 -10.07
CA ALA A 198 0.32 6.99 -8.68
C ALA A 198 -0.89 7.92 -8.52
N LEU A 199 -1.17 8.32 -7.29
CA LEU A 199 -2.20 9.30 -6.97
C LEU A 199 -1.59 10.49 -6.26
N ASP A 200 -2.04 11.69 -6.59
CA ASP A 200 -1.78 12.89 -5.78
C ASP A 200 -2.70 12.95 -4.54
N GLU A 201 -2.52 13.95 -3.68
CA GLU A 201 -3.24 14.05 -2.40
C GLU A 201 -4.77 14.27 -2.56
N ALA A 202 -5.25 14.61 -3.76
CA ALA A 202 -6.68 14.72 -4.07
C ALA A 202 -7.21 13.50 -4.86
N GLY A 203 -6.39 12.47 -5.01
CA GLY A 203 -6.73 11.26 -5.75
C GLY A 203 -6.73 11.41 -7.27
N ASN A 204 -6.15 12.48 -7.82
CA ASN A 204 -5.89 12.55 -9.27
C ASN A 204 -4.80 11.56 -9.63
N LEU A 205 -4.93 10.90 -10.78
CA LEU A 205 -3.88 10.01 -11.26
C LEU A 205 -2.71 10.82 -11.80
N ILE A 206 -1.52 10.43 -11.40
CA ILE A 206 -0.25 10.88 -11.96
C ILE A 206 0.40 9.67 -12.63
N ALA A 207 0.65 9.75 -13.93
CA ALA A 207 1.13 8.63 -14.73
C ALA A 207 2.50 8.94 -15.32
N SER A 208 3.46 8.04 -15.16
CA SER A 208 4.66 8.02 -15.99
C SER A 208 4.36 7.32 -17.31
N ASP A 209 5.14 7.65 -18.32
CA ASP A 209 5.06 7.08 -19.65
C ASP A 209 6.48 6.72 -20.12
N TYR A 210 6.68 5.45 -20.44
CA TYR A 210 7.97 4.90 -20.85
C TYR A 210 8.10 4.85 -22.38
N SER A 211 7.15 5.44 -23.12
CA SER A 211 7.27 5.56 -24.58
C SER A 211 8.25 6.66 -24.98
N ASN A 212 8.96 6.45 -26.09
CA ASN A 212 9.90 7.44 -26.63
C ASN A 212 9.15 8.60 -27.32
N GLU A 213 8.01 8.31 -27.96
CA GLU A 213 7.30 9.28 -28.80
C GLU A 213 6.23 10.09 -28.04
N SER A 214 5.74 9.57 -26.90
CA SER A 214 4.67 10.20 -26.10
C SER A 214 4.94 10.08 -24.60
N GLY A 215 6.22 10.12 -24.21
CA GLY A 215 6.69 9.96 -22.85
C GLY A 215 6.29 11.10 -21.90
N GLY A 216 6.90 11.10 -20.72
CA GLY A 216 6.75 12.15 -19.72
C GLY A 216 5.79 11.79 -18.59
N ILE A 217 5.39 12.82 -17.82
CA ILE A 217 4.45 12.66 -16.71
C ILE A 217 3.13 13.33 -17.07
N LYS A 218 2.03 12.59 -16.92
CA LYS A 218 0.66 13.00 -17.28
C LYS A 218 -0.23 12.95 -16.06
N TYR A 219 -1.36 13.65 -16.11
CA TYR A 219 -2.36 13.60 -15.02
C TYR A 219 -3.79 13.46 -15.53
N SER A 220 -4.62 12.86 -14.69
CA SER A 220 -6.05 12.67 -14.92
C SER A 220 -6.84 12.91 -13.65
N SER A 221 -8.03 13.51 -13.77
CA SER A 221 -9.02 13.49 -12.69
C SER A 221 -9.39 12.06 -12.31
N PRO A 222 -9.86 11.81 -11.08
CA PRO A 222 -10.11 10.45 -10.59
C PRO A 222 -11.14 9.67 -11.43
N ASP A 223 -12.01 10.36 -12.17
CA ASP A 223 -13.00 9.77 -13.07
C ASP A 223 -12.47 9.39 -14.46
N LEU A 224 -11.20 9.65 -14.73
CA LEU A 224 -10.52 9.39 -16.00
C LEU A 224 -11.04 10.21 -17.20
N VAL A 225 -11.73 11.32 -16.95
CA VAL A 225 -12.33 12.16 -18.01
C VAL A 225 -11.46 13.37 -18.34
N ASN A 226 -11.08 14.15 -17.33
CA ASN A 226 -10.30 15.36 -17.50
C ASN A 226 -8.84 15.06 -17.23
N GLY A 227 -7.94 15.78 -17.89
CA GLY A 227 -6.52 15.60 -17.68
C GLY A 227 -5.69 16.37 -18.67
N GLY A 228 -4.39 16.19 -18.53
CA GLY A 228 -3.38 16.84 -19.34
C GLY A 228 -2.01 16.30 -18.99
N LEU A 229 -1.01 17.13 -19.25
CA LEU A 229 0.38 16.78 -19.04
C LEU A 229 0.89 17.51 -17.81
N VAL A 230 1.55 16.79 -16.89
CA VAL A 230 2.30 17.44 -15.81
C VAL A 230 3.52 18.11 -16.41
N LEU A 231 4.30 17.38 -17.22
CA LEU A 231 5.38 17.93 -18.03
C LEU A 231 4.81 18.44 -19.35
N ALA A 232 5.13 19.66 -19.76
CA ALA A 232 4.41 20.35 -20.83
C ALA A 232 4.47 19.70 -22.22
N TYR A 233 5.34 18.70 -22.43
CA TYR A 233 5.60 18.08 -23.73
C TYR A 233 5.59 16.56 -23.64
N GLU A 234 4.87 15.90 -24.56
CA GLU A 234 4.86 14.44 -24.71
C GLU A 234 5.99 13.93 -25.60
N THR A 235 6.45 14.73 -26.57
CA THR A 235 7.46 14.34 -27.57
C THR A 235 8.89 14.70 -27.14
N GLY A 236 9.10 14.92 -25.84
CA GLY A 236 10.39 15.23 -25.25
C GLY A 236 10.98 16.63 -25.52
N ASP A 237 10.47 17.45 -26.44
CA ASP A 237 11.10 18.77 -26.65
C ASP A 237 10.88 19.75 -25.48
N ARG A 238 11.91 20.05 -24.68
CA ARG A 238 11.95 21.32 -23.90
C ARG A 238 11.91 22.47 -24.91
N GLU A 239 10.97 23.44 -24.77
CA GLU A 239 10.92 24.63 -25.66
C GLU A 239 12.26 25.42 -25.73
N ALA A 240 13.13 25.21 -24.75
CA ALA A 240 14.45 25.85 -24.65
C ALA A 240 15.62 25.01 -25.19
N GLY A 241 15.39 23.79 -25.69
CA GLY A 241 16.37 22.90 -26.34
C GLY A 241 17.82 23.16 -25.95
N LEU A 242 18.31 22.54 -24.87
CA LEU A 242 19.75 22.36 -24.74
C LEU A 242 20.13 21.38 -25.87
N PRO A 243 20.90 21.83 -26.87
CA PRO A 243 21.37 20.89 -27.88
C PRO A 243 22.37 19.98 -27.16
N LEU A 244 22.07 18.68 -27.17
CA LEU A 244 23.09 17.67 -26.98
C LEU A 244 24.21 17.96 -28.01
N ALA A 245 25.47 17.75 -27.65
CA ALA A 245 26.64 18.04 -28.47
C ALA A 245 26.62 17.44 -29.91
N ASP A 246 25.72 16.51 -30.22
CA ASP A 246 25.48 15.89 -31.53
C ASP A 246 24.31 16.54 -32.34
N GLY A 247 23.57 17.46 -31.72
CA GLY A 247 22.40 18.14 -32.29
C GLY A 247 21.05 17.52 -31.95
N GLY A 248 20.96 16.56 -31.02
CA GLY A 248 19.71 16.10 -30.40
C GLY A 248 19.15 17.06 -29.35
N ALA A 249 17.88 16.93 -29.00
CA ALA A 249 17.24 17.62 -27.87
C ALA A 249 17.16 16.67 -26.66
N GLU A 250 17.37 17.17 -25.44
CA GLU A 250 17.02 16.45 -24.19
C GLU A 250 15.52 16.15 -24.19
N LEU A 251 15.15 14.88 -23.91
CA LEU A 251 13.78 14.39 -23.94
C LEU A 251 13.34 13.96 -22.53
N HIS A 252 12.08 14.20 -22.15
CA HIS A 252 11.45 13.56 -20.98
C HIS A 252 10.74 12.27 -21.39
N GLY A 253 11.41 11.41 -22.16
CA GLY A 253 10.89 10.11 -22.57
C GLY A 253 11.20 9.06 -21.51
N SER A 254 10.76 7.81 -21.74
CA SER A 254 11.33 6.66 -21.03
C SER A 254 11.32 6.75 -19.50
N ILE A 255 10.27 7.37 -18.91
CA ILE A 255 10.17 7.53 -17.45
C ILE A 255 9.76 6.19 -16.84
N GLN A 256 10.73 5.53 -16.20
CA GLN A 256 10.61 4.12 -15.86
C GLN A 256 9.89 3.87 -14.53
N SER A 257 10.12 4.70 -13.51
CA SER A 257 9.61 4.43 -12.16
C SER A 257 8.12 4.76 -12.03
N LYS A 258 7.53 4.27 -10.93
CA LYS A 258 6.30 4.85 -10.41
C LYS A 258 6.60 6.31 -10.02
N PRO A 259 5.80 7.29 -10.45
CA PRO A 259 5.95 8.65 -9.95
C PRO A 259 5.69 8.65 -8.45
N SER A 260 6.59 9.24 -7.66
CA SER A 260 6.30 9.61 -6.28
C SER A 260 5.86 11.07 -6.26
N VAL A 261 4.85 11.42 -5.47
CA VAL A 261 4.23 12.75 -5.54
C VAL A 261 3.88 13.30 -4.16
N THR A 262 3.94 14.62 -4.03
CA THR A 262 3.38 15.37 -2.90
C THR A 262 2.59 16.56 -3.43
N GLY A 263 1.56 17.00 -2.71
CA GLY A 263 0.65 18.05 -3.16
C GLY A 263 -0.38 17.53 -4.17
N VAL A 264 -0.97 18.46 -4.93
CA VAL A 264 -2.07 18.20 -5.86
C VAL A 264 -1.76 18.86 -7.19
N VAL A 265 -2.08 18.23 -8.32
CA VAL A 265 -1.90 18.88 -9.62
C VAL A 265 -2.62 20.24 -9.68
N GLY A 266 -1.88 21.29 -10.04
CA GLY A 266 -2.34 22.68 -10.00
C GLY A 266 -2.28 23.35 -8.62
N GLN A 267 -1.74 22.69 -7.59
CA GLN A 267 -1.56 23.21 -6.23
C GLN A 267 -0.34 22.57 -5.53
N ASN A 268 0.79 23.29 -5.51
CA ASN A 268 2.03 22.86 -4.82
C ASN A 268 2.47 21.41 -5.16
N LEU A 269 2.33 20.98 -6.41
CA LEU A 269 2.70 19.63 -6.82
C LEU A 269 4.23 19.50 -6.91
N LYS A 270 4.77 18.41 -6.35
CA LYS A 270 6.12 17.92 -6.65
C LYS A 270 6.04 16.49 -7.13
N VAL A 271 6.89 16.14 -8.09
CA VAL A 271 6.98 14.80 -8.64
C VAL A 271 8.43 14.34 -8.65
N TRP A 272 8.66 13.09 -8.26
CA TRP A 272 9.94 12.40 -8.39
C TRP A 272 9.76 11.20 -9.30
N ALA A 273 10.69 10.99 -10.22
CA ALA A 273 10.74 9.80 -11.05
C ALA A 273 12.14 9.54 -11.59
N ILE A 274 12.33 8.33 -12.10
CA ILE A 274 13.53 7.94 -12.85
C ILE A 274 13.30 8.28 -14.32
N ASP A 275 14.17 9.14 -14.86
CA ASP A 275 14.18 9.53 -16.27
C ASP A 275 15.45 8.95 -16.90
N GLU A 276 15.28 8.02 -17.84
CA GLU A 276 16.38 7.40 -18.59
C GLU A 276 17.05 8.38 -19.55
N ASP A 277 16.30 9.39 -20.00
CA ASP A 277 16.70 10.29 -21.06
C ASP A 277 17.41 11.57 -20.54
N LEU A 278 17.43 11.79 -19.22
CA LEU A 278 18.14 12.92 -18.59
C LEU A 278 19.56 12.55 -18.14
N ASP A 279 20.50 13.41 -18.50
CA ASP A 279 21.94 13.33 -18.21
C ASP A 279 22.32 14.30 -17.07
N ILE A 280 23.23 13.88 -16.19
CA ILE A 280 23.69 14.66 -15.01
C ILE A 280 24.64 15.78 -15.43
N ASP A 281 25.51 15.55 -16.40
CA ASP A 281 26.60 16.45 -16.81
C ASP A 281 26.33 17.21 -18.12
N GLY A 282 25.23 16.91 -18.80
CA GLY A 282 24.75 17.59 -20.00
C GLY A 282 25.59 17.30 -21.24
N ASN A 283 26.34 16.20 -21.25
CA ASN A 283 27.03 15.72 -22.43
C ASN A 283 26.07 14.83 -23.26
N THR A 284 26.54 14.30 -24.38
CA THR A 284 25.68 13.54 -25.32
C THR A 284 25.56 12.09 -24.92
N PHE A 285 24.42 11.46 -25.25
CA PHE A 285 24.22 10.02 -25.51
C PHE A 285 25.17 9.44 -26.59
N GLU A 286 26.46 9.78 -26.60
CA GLU A 286 27.44 9.13 -27.45
C GLU A 286 27.73 7.76 -26.83
N PRO A 287 27.63 6.65 -27.59
CA PRO A 287 27.96 5.30 -27.12
C PRO A 287 29.44 5.12 -26.71
N VAL A 288 30.24 6.18 -26.71
CA VAL A 288 31.65 6.21 -26.39
C VAL A 288 32.07 7.68 -26.23
N ASP A 289 32.08 8.20 -25.00
CA ASP A 289 33.01 9.28 -24.69
C ASP A 289 34.43 8.78 -25.06
N PRO A 290 35.20 9.50 -25.90
CA PRO A 290 36.58 9.12 -26.23
C PRO A 290 37.53 9.13 -25.03
N CYS A 291 37.05 9.45 -23.83
CA CYS A 291 37.75 9.23 -22.57
C CYS A 291 37.66 7.76 -22.11
N PRO A 292 38.75 6.96 -22.18
CA PRO A 292 38.75 5.53 -21.82
C PRO A 292 38.59 5.24 -20.32
N THR A 293 38.43 6.29 -19.50
CA THR A 293 38.21 6.22 -18.05
C THR A 293 36.88 6.86 -17.64
N CYS A 294 36.13 7.42 -18.58
CA CYS A 294 34.84 8.07 -18.36
C CYS A 294 33.72 7.15 -18.87
N GLY A 295 33.77 5.89 -18.44
CA GLY A 295 32.65 4.99 -18.62
C GLY A 295 31.58 5.35 -17.60
N SER A 296 30.51 5.99 -18.03
CA SER A 296 29.21 5.93 -17.36
C SER A 296 28.16 6.44 -18.33
N GLN A 297 27.24 5.56 -18.72
CA GLN A 297 25.88 6.02 -18.98
C GLN A 297 25.36 6.51 -17.62
N ASP A 298 25.06 7.79 -17.50
CA ASP A 298 24.58 8.45 -16.28
C ASP A 298 23.05 8.65 -16.27
N GLY A 299 22.37 7.99 -17.21
CA GLY A 299 20.91 7.82 -17.22
C GLY A 299 20.39 7.10 -15.97
N TYR A 300 19.07 7.11 -15.80
CA TYR A 300 18.36 6.49 -14.68
C TYR A 300 18.61 7.11 -13.29
N SER A 301 18.98 8.39 -13.27
CA SER A 301 18.98 9.17 -12.04
C SER A 301 17.56 9.50 -11.58
N ILE A 302 17.41 9.81 -10.29
CA ILE A 302 16.14 10.28 -9.75
C ILE A 302 16.10 11.79 -9.87
N TRP A 303 15.07 12.26 -10.55
CA TRP A 303 14.83 13.66 -10.81
C TRP A 303 13.57 14.12 -10.09
N ARG A 304 13.61 15.37 -9.61
CA ARG A 304 12.48 16.05 -8.98
C ARG A 304 12.02 17.22 -9.83
N TRP A 305 10.73 17.31 -10.10
CA TRP A 305 10.08 18.47 -10.72
C TRP A 305 9.25 19.23 -9.68
N ASP A 306 9.63 20.47 -9.40
CA ASP A 306 8.85 21.41 -8.58
C ASP A 306 7.77 22.07 -9.43
N VAL A 307 6.68 21.34 -9.68
CA VAL A 307 5.58 21.76 -10.56
C VAL A 307 4.78 22.93 -9.99
N GLU A 308 4.70 23.01 -8.66
CA GLU A 308 3.99 24.06 -7.92
C GLU A 308 2.50 24.11 -8.34
N ASP A 309 1.97 25.30 -8.60
CA ASP A 309 0.56 25.51 -8.98
C ASP A 309 0.29 25.26 -10.47
N ALA A 310 1.26 24.72 -11.23
CA ALA A 310 1.10 24.48 -12.66
C ALA A 310 0.35 23.16 -12.95
N THR A 311 -0.29 23.12 -14.12
CA THR A 311 -0.86 21.91 -14.72
C THR A 311 -0.20 21.61 -16.08
N SER A 312 0.97 22.21 -16.30
CA SER A 312 1.82 22.09 -17.50
C SER A 312 3.14 22.78 -17.15
N TYR A 313 4.14 21.98 -16.80
CA TYR A 313 5.43 22.42 -16.28
C TYR A 313 6.50 22.43 -17.37
N THR A 314 7.24 23.54 -17.47
CA THR A 314 8.37 23.72 -18.40
C THR A 314 9.68 24.06 -17.69
N GLY A 315 9.67 24.04 -16.36
CA GLY A 315 10.85 24.32 -15.55
C GLY A 315 11.82 23.15 -15.56
N ASP A 316 13.00 23.41 -15.00
CA ASP A 316 14.11 22.46 -15.03
C ASP A 316 13.96 21.45 -13.89
N PRO A 317 14.19 20.16 -14.12
CA PRO A 317 14.26 19.19 -13.03
C PRO A 317 15.45 19.48 -12.12
N VAL A 318 15.36 19.01 -10.88
CA VAL A 318 16.46 18.98 -9.92
C VAL A 318 16.95 17.54 -9.81
N LEU A 319 18.26 17.33 -9.93
CA LEU A 319 18.87 16.04 -9.64
C LEU A 319 18.72 15.77 -8.14
N GLU A 320 17.99 14.70 -7.81
CA GLU A 320 17.72 14.34 -6.42
C GLU A 320 18.70 13.27 -5.95
N ILE A 321 18.89 12.21 -6.76
CA ILE A 321 19.84 11.12 -6.51
C ILE A 321 20.47 10.72 -7.85
N ALA A 322 21.79 10.86 -7.94
CA ALA A 322 22.59 10.41 -9.07
C ALA A 322 22.64 8.88 -9.16
N SER A 323 22.70 8.36 -10.39
CA SER A 323 22.92 6.95 -10.69
C SER A 323 24.38 6.48 -10.55
N THR A 324 25.28 7.36 -10.08
CA THR A 324 26.70 7.06 -9.91
C THR A 324 26.96 6.18 -8.66
N PRO A 325 28.10 5.47 -8.60
CA PRO A 325 28.45 4.65 -7.44
C PRO A 325 28.43 5.44 -6.13
N LEU A 326 27.88 4.83 -5.07
CA LEU A 326 27.82 5.44 -3.76
C LEU A 326 29.17 5.24 -3.04
N ASP A 327 29.60 6.22 -2.25
CA ASP A 327 30.90 6.25 -1.53
C ASP A 327 31.09 5.08 -0.53
N THR A 328 30.08 4.23 -0.33
CA THR A 328 30.05 3.10 0.60
C THR A 328 30.43 1.76 -0.04
N GLY A 329 30.75 1.72 -1.35
CA GLY A 329 30.97 0.45 -2.06
C GLY A 329 29.67 -0.28 -2.40
N GLU A 330 28.52 0.35 -2.13
CA GLU A 330 27.26 0.04 -2.78
C GLU A 330 27.26 0.61 -4.19
N VAL A 331 26.74 -0.19 -5.11
CA VAL A 331 26.78 0.11 -6.52
C VAL A 331 25.34 0.21 -7.00
N LEU A 332 24.96 1.41 -7.44
CA LEU A 332 23.73 1.65 -8.19
C LEU A 332 23.88 1.21 -9.66
N TRP A 333 25.11 0.88 -10.10
CA TRP A 333 25.47 0.63 -11.50
C TRP A 333 26.62 -0.37 -11.70
N TYR A 334 26.35 -1.57 -12.23
CA TYR A 334 27.40 -2.49 -12.70
C TYR A 334 27.31 -2.65 -14.23
N ASP A 335 28.32 -2.17 -14.96
CA ASP A 335 28.48 -2.34 -16.40
C ASP A 335 29.62 -3.33 -16.69
N ASP A 336 29.30 -4.40 -17.43
CA ASP A 336 30.30 -5.15 -18.19
C ASP A 336 29.70 -5.62 -19.55
N GLY A 337 29.00 -4.71 -20.24
CA GLY A 337 28.58 -4.91 -21.63
C GLY A 337 27.39 -5.85 -21.86
N ASN A 338 26.64 -6.18 -20.81
CA ASN A 338 25.34 -6.85 -20.89
C ASN A 338 24.40 -6.17 -19.88
N LEU A 339 23.44 -5.40 -20.40
CA LEU A 339 22.51 -4.56 -19.65
C LEU A 339 21.61 -5.39 -18.71
N ASP A 340 21.91 -5.42 -17.42
CA ASP A 340 21.00 -5.89 -16.36
C ASP A 340 21.18 -5.10 -15.04
N GLY A 341 21.71 -3.88 -15.12
CA GLY A 341 21.71 -2.91 -14.03
C GLY A 341 20.59 -1.90 -14.24
N ILE A 342 19.48 -2.01 -13.50
CA ILE A 342 18.46 -0.96 -13.48
C ILE A 342 17.84 -0.89 -12.09
N VAL A 343 17.72 0.35 -11.57
CA VAL A 343 16.76 0.68 -10.52
C VAL A 343 15.36 0.39 -11.08
N LYS A 344 14.78 -0.76 -10.71
CA LYS A 344 13.46 -1.19 -11.19
C LYS A 344 12.38 -0.18 -10.84
N ASP A 345 12.50 0.39 -9.66
CA ASP A 345 11.58 1.39 -9.12
C ASP A 345 12.26 2.20 -8.00
N ALA A 346 11.78 3.43 -7.82
CA ALA A 346 12.17 4.31 -6.73
C ALA A 346 10.90 4.84 -6.05
N HIS A 347 10.71 4.47 -4.78
CA HIS A 347 9.60 4.95 -3.96
C HIS A 347 10.11 6.00 -2.99
N TYR A 348 9.62 7.23 -3.09
CA TYR A 348 9.84 8.25 -2.07
C TYR A 348 8.72 8.17 -1.03
N GLU A 349 9.08 8.10 0.24
CA GLU A 349 8.14 8.09 1.36
C GLU A 349 8.20 9.41 2.15
N PRO A 350 7.21 10.29 2.00
CA PRO A 350 7.17 11.57 2.71
C PRO A 350 7.14 11.43 4.23
N GLN A 351 6.63 10.31 4.78
CA GLN A 351 6.59 10.08 6.23
C GLN A 351 8.00 10.02 6.84
N PHE A 352 8.98 9.54 6.08
CA PHE A 352 10.35 9.31 6.56
C PHE A 352 11.40 10.17 5.88
N ASP A 353 11.01 10.92 4.83
CA ASP A 353 11.92 11.69 3.97
C ASP A 353 13.05 10.81 3.40
N LYS A 354 12.66 9.66 2.85
CA LYS A 354 13.57 8.61 2.35
C LYS A 354 13.13 8.05 1.01
N PHE A 355 14.11 7.63 0.22
CA PHE A 355 13.92 6.88 -1.02
C PHE A 355 14.24 5.41 -0.80
N TYR A 356 13.37 4.55 -1.29
CA TYR A 356 13.50 3.10 -1.27
C TYR A 356 13.74 2.66 -2.72
N LEU A 357 14.99 2.34 -3.01
CA LEU A 357 15.49 2.00 -4.34
C LEU A 357 15.52 0.50 -4.49
N THR A 358 14.91 0.01 -5.57
CA THR A 358 14.83 -1.43 -5.86
C THR A 358 15.62 -1.75 -7.10
N GLN A 359 16.35 -2.86 -7.11
CA GLN A 359 17.05 -3.31 -8.31
C GLN A 359 17.09 -4.84 -8.41
N SER A 360 17.30 -5.31 -9.63
CA SER A 360 17.52 -6.73 -9.85
C SER A 360 18.96 -7.04 -9.46
N ARG A 361 19.16 -7.61 -8.27
CA ARG A 361 20.45 -8.17 -7.84
C ARG A 361 20.82 -9.38 -8.73
N THR A 362 21.23 -9.12 -9.97
CA THR A 362 21.48 -10.12 -11.02
C THR A 362 22.85 -10.75 -10.88
N HIS A 363 23.88 -9.99 -10.48
CA HIS A 363 25.27 -10.45 -10.41
C HIS A 363 25.78 -10.68 -8.97
N GLY A 364 24.94 -10.45 -7.96
CA GLY A 364 25.19 -10.83 -6.57
C GLY A 364 25.99 -9.82 -5.74
N ASN A 365 26.65 -8.85 -6.39
CA ASN A 365 27.45 -7.80 -5.74
C ASN A 365 26.67 -6.49 -5.53
N GLU A 366 25.37 -6.45 -5.84
CA GLU A 366 24.49 -5.30 -5.64
C GLU A 366 23.46 -5.57 -4.51
N SER A 367 22.95 -4.53 -3.86
CA SER A 367 21.79 -4.65 -2.96
C SER A 367 20.50 -4.77 -3.75
N GLY A 368 19.56 -5.64 -3.38
CA GLY A 368 18.24 -5.66 -4.03
C GLY A 368 17.32 -4.54 -3.58
N LEU A 369 17.51 -4.07 -2.33
CA LEU A 369 16.85 -2.90 -1.75
C LEU A 369 17.90 -2.01 -1.09
N ILE A 370 17.87 -0.72 -1.40
CA ILE A 370 18.71 0.31 -0.80
C ILE A 370 17.80 1.44 -0.33
N ILE A 371 17.99 1.90 0.90
CA ILE A 371 17.27 3.03 1.47
C ILE A 371 18.24 4.18 1.60
N VAL A 372 17.89 5.32 1.01
CA VAL A 372 18.74 6.50 0.97
C VAL A 372 17.98 7.76 1.36
N SER A 373 18.67 8.69 1.99
CA SER A 373 18.24 10.08 2.12
C SER A 373 19.00 10.93 1.10
N ALA A 374 18.27 11.79 0.38
CA ALA A 374 18.89 12.74 -0.55
C ALA A 374 19.81 13.71 0.22
N ASP A 375 20.90 14.17 -0.41
CA ASP A 375 21.80 15.15 0.23
C ASP A 375 21.22 16.57 0.30
N GLY A 376 20.21 16.87 -0.54
CA GLY A 376 19.54 18.15 -0.62
C GLY A 376 20.41 19.29 -1.15
N VAL A 377 21.57 19.00 -1.74
CA VAL A 377 22.52 19.99 -2.26
C VAL A 377 22.66 19.87 -3.77
N ASP A 378 23.12 18.72 -4.27
CA ASP A 378 23.39 18.47 -5.68
C ASP A 378 22.97 17.08 -6.16
N GLY A 379 22.50 16.21 -5.24
CA GLY A 379 22.07 14.85 -5.54
C GLY A 379 23.22 13.88 -5.82
N LEU A 380 24.48 14.31 -5.70
CA LEU A 380 25.65 13.49 -6.01
C LEU A 380 26.13 12.65 -4.83
N THR A 381 25.72 12.99 -3.61
CA THR A 381 26.23 12.39 -2.37
C THR A 381 25.10 11.96 -1.41
N PRO A 382 24.09 11.20 -1.88
CA PRO A 382 23.01 10.74 -1.01
C PRO A 382 23.57 9.86 0.13
N THR A 383 22.91 9.90 1.27
CA THR A 383 23.28 9.09 2.43
C THR A 383 22.60 7.74 2.35
N VAL A 384 23.39 6.65 2.37
CA VAL A 384 22.85 5.29 2.50
C VAL A 384 22.47 5.05 3.95
N GLU A 385 21.17 4.94 4.21
CA GLU A 385 20.63 4.66 5.54
C GLU A 385 20.58 3.15 5.81
N TRP A 386 20.29 2.36 4.77
CA TRP A 386 20.25 0.89 4.86
C TRP A 386 20.47 0.25 3.49
N ALA A 387 21.11 -0.90 3.44
CA ALA A 387 21.35 -1.65 2.20
C ALA A 387 21.27 -3.15 2.45
N SER A 388 20.48 -3.85 1.63
CA SER A 388 20.18 -5.27 1.85
C SER A 388 21.42 -6.16 1.79
N LYS A 389 22.38 -5.84 0.92
CA LYS A 389 23.65 -6.57 0.79
C LYS A 389 24.51 -6.38 2.03
N GLN A 390 24.73 -5.14 2.45
CA GLN A 390 25.54 -4.87 3.65
C GLN A 390 24.90 -5.52 4.89
N TRP A 391 23.57 -5.45 5.00
CA TRP A 391 22.85 -6.13 6.09
C TRP A 391 23.06 -7.65 6.06
N SER A 392 22.98 -8.30 4.90
CA SER A 392 23.21 -9.75 4.83
C SER A 392 24.68 -10.13 5.10
N ILE A 393 25.65 -9.31 4.70
CA ILE A 393 27.07 -9.49 5.07
C ILE A 393 27.27 -9.38 6.58
N ASP A 394 26.73 -8.33 7.20
CA ASP A 394 26.93 -8.04 8.63
C ASP A 394 26.34 -9.13 9.53
N ASN A 395 25.34 -9.87 9.03
CA ASN A 395 24.69 -10.98 9.73
C ASN A 395 25.16 -12.37 9.25
N GLY A 396 26.13 -12.45 8.32
CA GLY A 396 26.60 -13.74 7.79
C GLY A 396 25.55 -14.52 6.99
N LEU A 397 24.58 -13.82 6.42
CA LEU A 397 23.45 -14.35 5.66
C LEU A 397 23.52 -14.00 4.16
N ASP A 398 24.59 -13.38 3.68
CA ASP A 398 24.81 -13.15 2.25
C ASP A 398 25.03 -14.46 1.46
N GLY A 399 25.04 -15.58 2.18
CA GLY A 399 25.24 -16.91 1.67
C GLY A 399 26.68 -17.18 1.23
N ASN A 400 27.56 -16.20 1.34
CA ASN A 400 28.88 -16.23 0.78
C ASN A 400 29.89 -16.61 1.86
N ASP A 401 30.08 -17.91 2.08
CA ASP A 401 31.12 -18.33 3.00
C ASP A 401 32.49 -17.85 2.44
N SER A 402 33.28 -17.18 3.27
CA SER A 402 34.60 -16.63 2.88
C SER A 402 35.60 -17.68 2.36
N THR A 403 35.31 -18.97 2.50
CA THR A 403 36.08 -20.08 1.94
C THR A 403 35.64 -20.45 0.53
N HIS A 404 34.36 -20.32 0.17
CA HIS A 404 33.82 -20.57 -1.17
C HIS A 404 34.43 -19.63 -2.22
N ILE A 405 34.53 -18.32 -1.94
CA ILE A 405 35.24 -17.37 -2.83
C ILE A 405 36.75 -17.68 -2.93
N GLN A 406 37.37 -18.08 -1.81
CA GLN A 406 38.80 -18.40 -1.83
C GLN A 406 39.10 -19.65 -2.66
N GLU A 407 38.17 -20.60 -2.69
CA GLU A 407 38.28 -21.84 -3.47
C GLU A 407 37.82 -21.66 -4.92
N ASN A 408 36.79 -20.84 -5.17
CA ASN A 408 36.21 -20.57 -6.49
C ASN A 408 36.04 -19.05 -6.77
N PRO A 409 37.14 -18.31 -7.00
CA PRO A 409 37.06 -16.89 -7.34
C PRO A 409 36.39 -16.60 -8.70
N GLU A 410 36.16 -17.63 -9.52
CA GLU A 410 35.47 -17.50 -10.81
C GLU A 410 33.94 -17.37 -10.66
N ASP A 411 33.36 -17.86 -9.55
CA ASP A 411 31.92 -17.86 -9.30
C ASP A 411 31.40 -16.43 -9.03
N LEU A 412 32.24 -15.58 -8.41
CA LEU A 412 32.02 -14.12 -8.32
C LEU A 412 31.93 -13.44 -9.70
N SER A 413 32.73 -13.89 -10.66
CA SER A 413 32.77 -13.32 -12.02
C SER A 413 31.64 -13.82 -12.92
N ARG A 414 30.88 -14.82 -12.48
CA ARG A 414 29.75 -15.41 -13.22
C ARG A 414 28.37 -15.04 -12.68
N GLY A 415 28.31 -14.29 -11.58
CA GLY A 415 27.05 -13.99 -10.90
C GLY A 415 26.44 -15.20 -10.18
N GLU A 416 27.22 -16.27 -9.99
CA GLU A 416 26.86 -17.54 -9.32
C GLU A 416 26.89 -17.38 -7.77
N GLY A 417 26.72 -16.16 -7.27
CA GLY A 417 26.68 -15.85 -5.84
C GLY A 417 25.42 -16.37 -5.16
N VAL A 418 25.59 -16.85 -3.92
CA VAL A 418 24.57 -17.48 -3.08
C VAL A 418 23.34 -16.57 -2.88
N GLN A 419 22.17 -17.19 -2.91
CA GLN A 419 20.86 -16.55 -3.06
C GLN A 419 20.31 -16.04 -1.70
N ASP A 420 19.72 -14.82 -1.65
CA ASP A 420 19.05 -14.29 -0.45
C ASP A 420 17.65 -13.69 -0.70
N ILE A 421 16.96 -13.36 0.39
CA ILE A 421 15.53 -13.03 0.42
C ILE A 421 15.21 -11.73 -0.33
N PHE A 422 16.21 -10.86 -0.48
CA PHE A 422 16.11 -9.55 -1.13
C PHE A 422 16.57 -9.57 -2.59
N ARG A 423 16.87 -10.73 -3.18
CA ARG A 423 17.21 -10.77 -4.61
C ARG A 423 15.94 -10.55 -5.47
N ALA A 424 16.14 -9.84 -6.59
CA ALA A 424 15.10 -9.50 -7.56
C ALA A 424 13.87 -8.75 -6.99
N VAL A 425 14.09 -7.81 -6.05
CA VAL A 425 13.05 -6.88 -5.60
C VAL A 425 12.59 -6.02 -6.78
N GLY A 426 11.28 -5.91 -6.95
CA GLY A 426 10.65 -5.25 -8.09
C GLY A 426 9.94 -3.94 -7.78
N SER A 427 9.23 -3.89 -6.66
CA SER A 427 8.57 -2.68 -6.17
C SER A 427 8.34 -2.83 -4.67
N ILE A 428 8.18 -1.69 -4.00
CA ILE A 428 7.78 -1.66 -2.60
C ILE A 428 6.58 -0.72 -2.43
N THR A 429 5.89 -0.87 -1.31
CA THR A 429 4.96 0.15 -0.81
C THR A 429 4.97 0.09 0.71
N ILE A 430 4.70 1.21 1.37
CA ILE A 430 4.65 1.31 2.83
C ILE A 430 3.19 1.38 3.28
N SER A 431 2.88 0.76 4.43
CA SER A 431 1.55 0.83 5.04
C SER A 431 1.14 2.28 5.29
N PRO A 432 -0.16 2.63 5.20
CA PRO A 432 -0.62 3.98 5.48
C PRO A 432 -0.15 4.55 6.83
N ASP A 433 0.09 3.67 7.79
CA ASP A 433 0.56 3.96 9.13
C ASP A 433 2.09 3.98 9.33
N GLY A 434 2.87 3.67 8.29
CA GLY A 434 4.34 3.68 8.31
C GLY A 434 5.00 2.49 9.00
N THR A 435 4.26 1.53 9.57
CA THR A 435 4.84 0.46 10.39
C THR A 435 5.30 -0.77 9.63
N LYS A 436 4.88 -0.96 8.38
CA LYS A 436 5.28 -2.10 7.55
C LYS A 436 5.62 -1.69 6.12
N MET A 437 6.63 -2.33 5.55
CA MET A 437 6.97 -2.27 4.14
C MET A 437 6.60 -3.58 3.45
N TYR A 438 5.94 -3.47 2.32
CA TYR A 438 5.57 -4.60 1.47
C TYR A 438 6.53 -4.64 0.30
N VAL A 439 7.36 -5.67 0.26
CA VAL A 439 8.41 -5.83 -0.74
C VAL A 439 7.99 -6.91 -1.71
N HIS A 440 7.67 -6.53 -2.94
CA HIS A 440 7.43 -7.48 -4.01
C HIS A 440 8.77 -7.96 -4.58
N ARG A 441 8.96 -9.28 -4.65
CA ARG A 441 10.13 -9.93 -5.28
C ARG A 441 9.71 -10.87 -6.40
N GLY A 442 10.52 -10.97 -7.45
CA GLY A 442 10.36 -12.03 -8.45
C GLY A 442 10.67 -13.40 -7.83
N GLN A 443 10.09 -14.47 -8.37
CA GLN A 443 10.61 -15.80 -8.04
C GLN A 443 12.07 -15.89 -8.53
N GLN A 444 12.93 -16.52 -7.73
CA GLN A 444 14.36 -16.60 -8.05
C GLN A 444 14.76 -17.95 -8.66
N PHE A 445 13.83 -18.91 -8.75
CA PHE A 445 14.17 -20.32 -9.01
C PHE A 445 13.70 -20.79 -10.37
N SER A 446 14.63 -21.02 -11.30
CA SER A 446 14.40 -22.02 -12.33
C SER A 446 14.80 -23.38 -11.76
N PRO A 447 13.98 -24.44 -11.88
CA PRO A 447 14.39 -25.80 -11.49
C PRO A 447 15.63 -26.35 -12.23
N SER A 448 16.16 -25.58 -13.19
CA SER A 448 17.41 -25.83 -13.91
C SER A 448 18.64 -25.23 -13.25
N ASP A 449 18.48 -24.31 -12.31
CA ASP A 449 19.57 -23.74 -11.52
C ASP A 449 20.06 -24.86 -10.59
N THR A 450 21.36 -25.13 -10.62
CA THR A 450 21.91 -26.39 -10.14
C THR A 450 21.82 -26.50 -8.61
N PRO A 451 21.43 -27.66 -8.03
CA PRO A 451 21.39 -27.87 -6.57
C PRO A 451 22.75 -27.76 -5.85
N GLU A 452 23.84 -27.52 -6.59
CA GLU A 452 25.19 -27.34 -6.04
C GLU A 452 25.48 -25.85 -5.72
N ASP A 453 24.64 -24.92 -6.20
CA ASP A 453 24.74 -23.49 -5.96
C ASP A 453 23.79 -23.13 -4.82
N GLY A 454 24.33 -23.04 -3.60
CA GLY A 454 23.59 -22.98 -2.34
C GLY A 454 22.37 -22.05 -2.35
N ASP A 455 21.20 -22.61 -2.07
CA ASP A 455 20.11 -21.83 -1.51
C ASP A 455 20.48 -21.51 -0.06
N ASN A 456 20.44 -20.24 0.32
CA ASN A 456 20.56 -19.90 1.73
C ASN A 456 19.32 -20.49 2.45
N PRO A 457 19.46 -21.46 3.37
CA PRO A 457 18.30 -22.06 4.04
C PRO A 457 17.54 -21.07 4.94
N VAL A 458 18.18 -19.96 5.31
CA VAL A 458 17.64 -18.86 6.14
C VAL A 458 16.86 -17.86 5.31
N LEU A 459 17.37 -17.51 4.12
CA LEU A 459 16.88 -16.39 3.28
C LEU A 459 16.33 -16.82 1.89
N GLY A 460 16.50 -18.07 1.49
CA GLY A 460 16.17 -18.60 0.16
C GLY A 460 14.79 -19.26 0.05
N SER A 461 14.58 -20.09 -0.99
CA SER A 461 13.30 -20.77 -1.23
C SER A 461 12.89 -21.74 -0.13
N GLU A 462 13.87 -22.25 0.60
CA GLU A 462 13.69 -23.20 1.70
C GLU A 462 13.37 -22.51 3.05
N SER A 463 13.32 -21.17 3.09
CA SER A 463 12.88 -20.42 4.27
C SER A 463 11.37 -20.57 4.52
N ASP A 464 10.93 -20.26 5.76
CA ASP A 464 9.50 -20.21 6.12
C ASP A 464 8.74 -19.07 5.39
N TYR A 465 9.43 -18.24 4.60
CA TYR A 465 8.90 -17.08 3.89
C TYR A 465 9.03 -17.21 2.37
N ALA A 466 8.54 -18.31 1.79
CA ALA A 466 8.59 -18.55 0.34
C ALA A 466 7.67 -17.64 -0.50
N GLY A 467 6.86 -16.78 0.15
CA GLY A 467 5.93 -15.86 -0.53
C GLY A 467 6.65 -14.83 -1.41
N SER A 468 5.93 -14.30 -2.38
CA SER A 468 6.46 -13.35 -3.36
C SER A 468 6.37 -11.90 -2.92
N ILE A 469 5.57 -11.63 -1.89
CA ILE A 469 5.57 -10.37 -1.17
C ILE A 469 6.05 -10.68 0.24
N LEU A 470 7.08 -9.96 0.66
CA LEU A 470 7.52 -9.94 2.05
C LEU A 470 6.86 -8.76 2.74
N VAL A 471 6.32 -8.98 3.94
CA VAL A 471 5.82 -7.91 4.80
C VAL A 471 6.85 -7.74 5.92
N ILE A 472 7.53 -6.60 5.91
CA ILE A 472 8.70 -6.32 6.73
C ILE A 472 8.34 -5.20 7.71
N PRO A 473 8.44 -5.41 9.03
CA PRO A 473 8.24 -4.34 10.00
C PRO A 473 9.26 -3.21 9.81
N LEU A 474 8.83 -1.98 10.03
CA LEU A 474 9.67 -0.78 10.02
C LEU A 474 9.79 -0.20 11.43
N ASP A 475 10.92 0.47 11.70
CA ASP A 475 11.08 1.31 12.88
C ASP A 475 10.49 2.72 12.67
N GLU A 476 10.67 3.60 13.66
CA GLU A 476 10.16 4.98 13.61
C GLU A 476 10.82 5.86 12.53
N ASP A 477 11.98 5.44 12.03
CA ASP A 477 12.73 6.13 10.98
C ASP A 477 12.44 5.54 9.58
N GLY A 478 11.60 4.51 9.49
CA GLY A 478 11.25 3.82 8.25
C GLY A 478 12.28 2.77 7.83
N LEU A 479 13.17 2.32 8.72
CA LEU A 479 14.17 1.31 8.40
C LEU A 479 13.67 -0.11 8.74
N PRO A 480 14.07 -1.14 7.96
CA PRO A 480 13.68 -2.52 8.21
C PRO A 480 14.11 -3.02 9.59
N VAL A 481 13.15 -3.52 10.37
CA VAL A 481 13.41 -4.27 11.61
C VAL A 481 13.39 -5.76 11.27
N ILE A 482 14.56 -6.41 11.35
CA ILE A 482 14.72 -7.82 11.00
C ILE A 482 15.26 -8.57 12.22
N GLU A 483 14.47 -9.49 12.74
CA GLU A 483 14.84 -10.34 13.87
C GLU A 483 15.26 -11.73 13.36
N ILE A 484 16.39 -12.21 13.84
CA ILE A 484 16.93 -13.53 13.54
C ILE A 484 16.93 -14.35 14.83
N ASP A 485 16.29 -15.51 14.83
CA ASP A 485 16.41 -16.52 15.88
C ASP A 485 17.64 -17.39 15.63
N ASP A 486 18.69 -17.18 16.43
CA ASP A 486 19.91 -18.00 16.51
C ASP A 486 19.64 -19.21 17.43
N ASN A 487 18.91 -20.20 16.90
CA ASN A 487 18.48 -21.40 17.64
C ASN A 487 19.65 -22.40 17.88
N GLY A 488 20.89 -21.94 17.85
CA GLY A 488 22.06 -22.80 17.70
C GLY A 488 23.32 -22.34 18.43
N THR A 489 24.45 -22.54 17.75
CA THR A 489 25.78 -22.21 18.25
C THR A 489 26.18 -20.86 17.67
N PRO A 490 26.61 -19.86 18.47
CA PRO A 490 27.02 -18.57 17.92
C PRO A 490 28.03 -18.70 16.79
N GLY A 491 27.64 -18.25 15.59
CA GLY A 491 28.43 -18.33 14.35
C GLY A 491 28.13 -19.56 13.46
N ASP A 492 27.10 -20.34 13.78
CA ASP A 492 26.49 -21.35 12.92
C ASP A 492 25.16 -20.81 12.39
N THR A 493 25.13 -20.38 11.13
CA THR A 493 23.93 -19.78 10.51
C THR A 493 23.03 -20.81 9.83
N SER A 494 23.30 -22.12 10.00
CA SER A 494 22.59 -23.17 9.26
C SER A 494 21.18 -23.46 9.78
N ASP A 495 20.87 -23.04 11.01
CA ASP A 495 19.55 -23.14 11.64
C ASP A 495 18.93 -21.79 12.05
N ASP A 496 19.59 -20.68 11.71
CA ASP A 496 19.08 -19.33 11.87
C ASP A 496 17.81 -19.12 11.05
N ARG A 497 16.86 -18.33 11.57
CA ARG A 497 15.63 -17.99 10.84
C ARG A 497 15.22 -16.56 11.12
N ILE A 498 14.71 -15.88 10.09
CA ILE A 498 13.92 -14.67 10.31
C ILE A 498 12.65 -15.09 11.07
N THR A 499 12.20 -14.30 12.05
CA THR A 499 11.02 -14.63 12.86
C THR A 499 9.89 -13.62 12.81
N ASN A 500 10.18 -12.42 12.33
CA ASN A 500 9.27 -11.28 12.43
C ASN A 500 8.72 -10.80 11.08
N PHE A 501 8.93 -11.57 10.00
CA PHE A 501 8.32 -11.29 8.70
C PHE A 501 6.96 -11.96 8.57
N GLU A 502 6.17 -11.47 7.62
CA GLU A 502 5.08 -12.24 7.02
C GLU A 502 5.38 -12.41 5.52
N SER A 503 4.74 -13.39 4.87
CA SER A 503 4.85 -13.54 3.42
C SER A 503 3.52 -13.89 2.76
N ILE A 504 3.32 -13.35 1.55
CA ILE A 504 2.12 -13.55 0.74
C ILE A 504 2.51 -14.28 -0.54
N THR A 505 1.88 -15.42 -0.79
CA THR A 505 2.10 -16.19 -2.02
C THR A 505 1.20 -15.66 -3.14
N ILE A 506 1.82 -15.25 -4.26
CA ILE A 506 1.12 -14.89 -5.49
C ILE A 506 0.96 -16.14 -6.35
N ALA A 507 -0.25 -16.38 -6.85
CA ALA A 507 -0.54 -17.58 -7.63
C ALA A 507 -0.04 -17.42 -9.07
N GLY A 508 0.63 -18.46 -9.58
CA GLY A 508 1.08 -18.50 -10.99
C GLY A 508 2.27 -17.61 -11.31
N GLN A 509 2.95 -17.04 -10.31
CA GLN A 509 4.19 -16.32 -10.53
C GLN A 509 5.33 -17.29 -10.90
N SER A 510 6.23 -16.85 -11.78
CA SER A 510 7.41 -17.62 -12.21
C SER A 510 8.68 -16.79 -12.09
N ALA A 511 9.84 -17.44 -12.21
CA ALA A 511 11.16 -16.85 -11.97
C ALA A 511 11.60 -15.70 -12.91
N ARG A 512 10.69 -15.21 -13.75
CA ARG A 512 10.94 -14.15 -14.73
C ARG A 512 9.95 -12.99 -14.59
N ASP A 513 9.32 -12.82 -13.44
CA ASP A 513 8.44 -11.67 -13.23
C ASP A 513 9.28 -10.39 -13.19
N ARG A 514 9.29 -9.64 -14.30
CA ARG A 514 10.16 -8.47 -14.50
C ARG A 514 9.51 -7.20 -13.98
N ILE A 515 8.19 -7.10 -14.03
CA ILE A 515 7.40 -5.95 -13.60
C ILE A 515 6.26 -6.50 -12.77
N ALA A 516 6.42 -6.38 -11.46
CA ALA A 516 5.38 -6.72 -10.53
C ALA A 516 5.24 -5.60 -9.54
N ARG A 517 3.99 -5.24 -9.28
CA ARG A 517 3.61 -3.99 -8.63
C ARG A 517 2.76 -4.33 -7.43
N VAL A 518 3.13 -3.76 -6.29
CA VAL A 518 2.38 -3.82 -5.06
C VAL A 518 1.80 -2.45 -4.71
N SER A 519 0.56 -2.43 -4.26
CA SER A 519 -0.10 -1.25 -3.73
C SER A 519 -1.00 -1.64 -2.57
N LEU A 520 -1.37 -0.68 -1.74
CA LEU A 520 -2.28 -0.85 -0.61
C LEU A 520 -3.51 0.03 -0.78
N ASP A 521 -4.63 -0.41 -0.23
CA ASP A 521 -5.72 0.50 0.09
C ASP A 521 -5.56 1.09 1.50
N ALA A 522 -6.48 1.98 1.88
CA ALA A 522 -6.47 2.62 3.19
C ALA A 522 -6.69 1.62 4.36
N ALA A 523 -7.20 0.42 4.08
CA ALA A 523 -7.43 -0.64 5.06
C ALA A 523 -6.25 -1.62 5.20
N GLY A 524 -5.21 -1.47 4.37
CA GLY A 524 -4.04 -2.36 4.36
C GLY A 524 -4.23 -3.62 3.52
N ASN A 525 -5.26 -3.72 2.68
CA ASN A 525 -5.35 -4.81 1.71
C ASN A 525 -4.28 -4.65 0.64
N VAL A 526 -3.66 -5.76 0.26
CA VAL A 526 -2.54 -5.81 -0.68
C VAL A 526 -3.04 -6.09 -2.08
N TYR A 527 -2.71 -5.22 -3.02
CA TYR A 527 -3.01 -5.34 -4.44
C TYR A 527 -1.71 -5.65 -5.19
N SER A 528 -1.65 -6.82 -5.82
CA SER A 528 -0.47 -7.26 -6.56
C SER A 528 -0.78 -7.55 -8.01
N LEU A 529 0.02 -6.99 -8.91
CA LEU A 529 0.03 -7.35 -10.33
C LEU A 529 1.20 -8.28 -10.63
N SER A 530 0.95 -9.30 -11.45
CA SER A 530 1.99 -10.10 -12.07
C SER A 530 1.84 -10.09 -13.58
N GLU A 531 2.95 -9.82 -14.29
CA GLU A 531 3.01 -9.94 -15.74
C GLU A 531 3.12 -11.40 -16.21
N VAL A 532 3.38 -12.34 -15.31
CA VAL A 532 3.46 -13.78 -15.64
C VAL A 532 2.11 -14.46 -15.51
N SER A 533 1.38 -14.17 -14.42
CA SER A 533 0.03 -14.70 -14.23
C SER A 533 -1.04 -13.83 -14.89
N HIS A 534 -0.66 -12.63 -15.34
CA HIS A 534 -1.55 -11.69 -16.03
C HIS A 534 -2.74 -11.28 -15.18
N ARG A 535 -2.55 -11.25 -13.85
CA ARG A 535 -3.65 -11.13 -12.89
C ARG A 535 -3.34 -10.07 -11.85
N LEU A 536 -4.38 -9.31 -11.50
CA LEU A 536 -4.49 -8.56 -10.27
C LEU A 536 -4.97 -9.52 -9.17
N GLN A 537 -4.11 -9.78 -8.19
CA GLN A 537 -4.47 -10.51 -6.98
C GLN A 537 -4.60 -9.54 -5.81
N VAL A 538 -5.61 -9.76 -4.98
CA VAL A 538 -5.90 -8.90 -3.83
C VAL A 538 -5.94 -9.75 -2.57
N PHE A 539 -5.26 -9.32 -1.52
CA PHE A 539 -5.14 -10.06 -0.26
C PHE A 539 -5.55 -9.20 0.92
N SER A 540 -6.33 -9.78 1.82
CA SER A 540 -6.73 -9.19 3.09
C SER A 540 -5.93 -9.79 4.24
N PRO A 541 -5.43 -9.00 5.20
CA PRO A 541 -4.60 -9.47 6.32
C PRO A 541 -5.34 -10.32 7.37
N GLY A 542 -6.68 -10.37 7.35
CA GLY A 542 -7.48 -10.98 8.41
C GLY A 542 -7.45 -10.15 9.70
N GLY A 543 -7.87 -10.71 10.84
CA GLY A 543 -7.92 -10.01 12.13
C GLY A 543 -9.30 -9.46 12.51
N ASN A 544 -9.37 -8.76 13.64
CA ASN A 544 -10.58 -8.13 14.17
C ASN A 544 -10.58 -6.63 13.83
N THR A 545 -11.55 -6.16 13.04
CA THR A 545 -11.69 -4.73 12.70
C THR A 545 -13.09 -4.18 12.84
N LEU A 546 -13.09 -2.88 13.15
CA LEU A 546 -14.17 -1.96 12.91
C LEU A 546 -13.67 -0.82 12.02
N ALA A 547 -13.97 -0.90 10.72
CA ALA A 547 -13.71 0.18 9.79
C ALA A 547 -14.88 1.19 9.84
N VAL A 548 -14.58 2.48 9.98
CA VAL A 548 -15.58 3.55 10.07
C VAL A 548 -15.37 4.55 8.94
N THR A 549 -16.39 4.71 8.09
CA THR A 549 -16.45 5.74 7.04
C THR A 549 -17.57 6.73 7.36
N THR A 550 -17.27 8.02 7.41
CA THR A 550 -18.21 9.07 7.84
C THR A 550 -18.66 9.97 6.68
N SER A 551 -19.79 10.67 6.85
CA SER A 551 -20.32 11.57 5.80
C SER A 551 -19.49 12.84 5.56
N ASP A 552 -18.62 13.20 6.50
CA ASP A 552 -17.63 14.28 6.38
C ASP A 552 -16.29 13.83 5.78
N GLY A 553 -16.19 12.57 5.33
CA GLY A 553 -15.05 12.09 4.56
C GLY A 553 -13.89 11.56 5.40
N LEU A 554 -14.13 11.14 6.64
CA LEU A 554 -13.14 10.47 7.46
C LEU A 554 -13.22 8.96 7.28
N PHE A 555 -12.04 8.33 7.28
CA PHE A 555 -11.87 6.89 7.38
C PHE A 555 -10.97 6.57 8.56
N SER A 556 -11.35 5.57 9.35
CA SER A 556 -10.54 5.09 10.47
C SER A 556 -10.73 3.60 10.67
N LEU A 557 -9.66 2.95 11.12
CA LEU A 557 -9.66 1.56 11.57
C LEU A 557 -9.57 1.56 13.09
N VAL A 558 -10.46 0.80 13.71
CA VAL A 558 -10.44 0.55 15.15
C VAL A 558 -10.33 -0.96 15.32
N ASP A 559 -9.37 -1.42 16.13
CA ASP A 559 -9.35 -2.80 16.60
C ASP A 559 -10.43 -2.96 17.69
N PRO A 560 -11.51 -3.72 17.44
CA PRO A 560 -12.55 -3.97 18.44
C PRO A 560 -12.06 -4.87 19.57
N GLY A 561 -10.92 -5.54 19.38
CA GLY A 561 -10.23 -6.47 20.27
C GLY A 561 -8.96 -5.92 20.91
N ALA A 562 -8.59 -4.66 20.66
CA ALA A 562 -7.81 -3.88 21.62
C ALA A 562 -8.76 -3.66 22.81
N GLY A 563 -8.83 -4.67 23.70
CA GLY A 563 -9.85 -4.79 24.74
C GLY A 563 -10.10 -3.43 25.37
N LEU A 564 -11.38 -3.03 25.45
CA LEU A 564 -11.73 -1.77 26.10
C LEU A 564 -10.99 -1.74 27.43
N ALA A 565 -10.22 -0.70 27.70
CA ALA A 565 -9.41 -0.69 28.92
C ALA A 565 -10.35 -0.90 30.13
N GLY A 566 -10.20 -2.01 30.86
CA GLY A 566 -11.15 -2.40 31.92
C GLY A 566 -12.20 -3.46 31.57
N ASP A 567 -12.29 -3.92 30.31
CA ASP A 567 -13.07 -5.09 29.87
C ASP A 567 -12.22 -6.34 30.08
N TYR A 568 -12.20 -6.79 31.33
CA TYR A 568 -11.35 -7.87 31.81
C TYR A 568 -11.88 -9.25 31.46
N ASN A 569 -13.15 -9.36 31.06
CA ASN A 569 -13.75 -10.61 30.59
C ASN A 569 -13.79 -10.71 29.05
N SER A 570 -13.41 -9.64 28.36
CA SER A 570 -13.37 -9.50 26.90
C SER A 570 -14.73 -9.76 26.24
N ASP A 571 -15.82 -9.36 26.90
CA ASP A 571 -17.18 -9.50 26.37
C ASP A 571 -17.64 -8.28 25.54
N GLY A 572 -16.76 -7.28 25.40
CA GLY A 572 -16.98 -6.08 24.61
C GLY A 572 -17.69 -4.96 25.37
N VAL A 573 -17.91 -5.10 26.68
CA VAL A 573 -18.54 -4.09 27.53
C VAL A 573 -17.79 -3.99 28.86
N VAL A 574 -17.37 -2.78 29.25
CA VAL A 574 -16.82 -2.55 30.60
C VAL A 574 -17.98 -2.40 31.58
N ASP A 575 -18.32 -3.46 32.31
CA ASP A 575 -19.42 -3.46 33.27
C ASP A 575 -19.08 -4.13 34.61
N ALA A 576 -20.12 -4.48 35.36
CA ALA A 576 -19.95 -5.07 36.69
C ALA A 576 -19.39 -6.51 36.66
N ALA A 577 -19.42 -7.19 35.51
CA ALA A 577 -18.81 -8.49 35.32
C ALA A 577 -17.28 -8.38 35.37
N ASP A 578 -16.68 -7.36 34.76
CA ASP A 578 -15.22 -7.12 34.80
C ASP A 578 -14.72 -6.83 36.22
N TYR A 579 -15.50 -6.05 36.97
CA TYR A 579 -15.22 -5.79 38.38
C TYR A 579 -15.08 -7.07 39.19
N THR A 580 -15.80 -8.14 38.83
CA THR A 580 -15.66 -9.41 39.54
C THR A 580 -14.32 -10.08 39.30
N LEU A 581 -13.73 -9.93 38.11
CA LEU A 581 -12.40 -10.46 37.80
C LEU A 581 -11.30 -9.70 38.52
N TRP A 582 -11.35 -8.36 38.51
CA TRP A 582 -10.45 -7.52 39.30
C TRP A 582 -10.52 -7.86 40.80
N ARG A 583 -11.73 -7.92 41.36
CA ARG A 583 -11.94 -8.20 42.79
C ARG A 583 -11.42 -9.57 43.19
N ASP A 584 -11.54 -10.54 42.31
CA ASP A 584 -11.13 -11.92 42.58
C ASP A 584 -9.62 -12.12 42.34
N GLY A 585 -8.92 -11.08 41.86
CA GLY A 585 -7.48 -11.06 41.62
C GLY A 585 -7.06 -11.92 40.43
N ASP A 586 -7.94 -12.04 39.42
CA ASP A 586 -7.65 -12.75 38.18
C ASP A 586 -6.66 -11.93 37.33
N LEU A 587 -5.58 -12.56 36.85
CA LEU A 587 -4.56 -11.90 36.04
C LEU A 587 -5.12 -11.36 34.71
N SER A 588 -6.29 -11.80 34.26
CA SER A 588 -6.96 -11.15 33.13
C SER A 588 -7.39 -9.71 33.42
N ALA A 589 -7.37 -9.30 34.70
CA ALA A 589 -7.68 -7.94 35.15
C ALA A 589 -6.45 -7.05 35.38
N ASP A 590 -5.27 -7.47 34.93
CA ASP A 590 -4.05 -6.66 34.88
C ASP A 590 -4.11 -5.71 33.66
N GLY A 591 -4.79 -4.58 33.84
CA GLY A 591 -5.06 -3.61 32.78
C GLY A 591 -3.87 -2.71 32.45
N ASP A 592 -2.85 -2.65 33.31
CA ASP A 592 -1.61 -1.90 33.07
C ASP A 592 -0.41 -2.78 32.67
N GLY A 593 -0.58 -4.11 32.67
CA GLY A 593 0.43 -5.08 32.25
C GLY A 593 1.59 -5.24 33.24
N SER A 594 1.37 -4.88 34.51
CA SER A 594 2.41 -4.90 35.56
C SER A 594 2.69 -6.30 36.12
N GLY A 595 1.88 -7.29 35.75
CA GLY A 595 1.92 -8.67 36.26
C GLY A 595 1.26 -8.83 37.64
N VAL A 596 0.54 -7.82 38.13
CA VAL A 596 -0.18 -7.81 39.41
C VAL A 596 -1.54 -7.13 39.25
N VAL A 597 -2.56 -7.62 39.97
CA VAL A 597 -3.90 -7.01 39.97
C VAL A 597 -4.05 -6.15 41.22
N ASP A 598 -4.06 -4.83 41.07
CA ASP A 598 -4.07 -3.89 42.19
C ASP A 598 -4.97 -2.65 41.99
N SER A 599 -4.68 -1.56 42.72
CA SER A 599 -5.49 -0.34 42.68
C SER A 599 -5.40 0.42 41.37
N GLU A 600 -4.32 0.24 40.60
CA GLU A 600 -4.11 0.93 39.34
C GLU A 600 -5.02 0.33 38.26
N ASP A 601 -5.19 -0.99 38.24
CA ASP A 601 -6.19 -1.68 37.41
C ASP A 601 -7.62 -1.24 37.74
N TYR A 602 -7.95 -1.13 39.02
CA TYR A 602 -9.25 -0.63 39.43
C TYR A 602 -9.55 0.76 38.84
N ASN A 603 -8.55 1.64 38.81
CA ASN A 603 -8.70 2.98 38.23
C ASN A 603 -8.93 2.91 36.72
N ILE A 604 -8.32 1.94 36.03
CA ILE A 604 -8.56 1.67 34.60
C ILE A 604 -10.01 1.24 34.38
N TRP A 605 -10.52 0.28 35.15
CA TRP A 605 -11.94 -0.12 35.08
C TRP A 605 -12.89 1.05 35.40
N VAL A 606 -12.63 1.82 36.46
CA VAL A 606 -13.47 2.98 36.83
C VAL A 606 -13.50 4.04 35.72
N ALA A 607 -12.35 4.30 35.09
CA ALA A 607 -12.23 5.31 34.04
C ALA A 607 -13.06 4.95 32.79
N ASN A 608 -13.29 3.66 32.57
CA ASN A 608 -13.92 3.15 31.36
C ASN A 608 -15.28 2.48 31.61
N TYR A 609 -15.78 2.46 32.85
CA TYR A 609 -17.07 1.83 33.19
C TYR A 609 -18.22 2.36 32.32
N GLY A 610 -18.88 1.44 31.62
CA GLY A 610 -19.95 1.73 30.66
C GLY A 610 -19.48 1.95 29.21
N ALA A 611 -18.18 1.83 28.93
CA ALA A 611 -17.68 1.73 27.57
C ALA A 611 -18.15 0.41 26.94
N SER A 612 -18.52 0.44 25.65
CA SER A 612 -18.93 -0.75 24.91
C SER A 612 -18.49 -0.66 23.45
N THR A 613 -18.01 -1.76 22.88
CA THR A 613 -17.70 -1.88 21.44
C THR A 613 -18.97 -1.99 20.60
N ALA A 614 -20.10 -2.34 21.22
CA ALA A 614 -21.42 -2.28 20.62
C ALA A 614 -21.94 -0.84 20.54
N ALA A 615 -22.46 -0.44 19.37
CA ALA A 615 -23.32 0.73 19.23
C ALA A 615 -24.49 0.65 20.24
N PRO A 616 -25.02 1.77 20.77
CA PRO A 616 -26.06 1.76 21.80
C PRO A 616 -27.31 1.01 21.32
N GLY A 617 -27.40 -0.26 21.66
CA GLY A 617 -28.51 -1.13 21.35
C GLY A 617 -29.72 -0.77 22.20
N ALA A 618 -30.86 -0.62 21.53
CA ALA A 618 -32.17 -0.31 22.05
C ALA A 618 -32.43 -0.89 23.45
N GLY A 619 -32.88 -0.03 24.37
CA GLY A 619 -33.33 -0.43 25.69
C GLY A 619 -34.30 -1.61 25.59
N VAL A 620 -33.86 -2.77 26.08
CA VAL A 620 -34.73 -3.90 26.36
C VAL A 620 -35.76 -3.38 27.34
N THR A 621 -37.00 -3.22 26.88
CA THR A 621 -38.13 -2.96 27.77
C THR A 621 -38.25 -4.17 28.70
N THR A 622 -37.67 -4.06 29.90
CA THR A 622 -37.95 -4.97 31.00
C THR A 622 -39.47 -5.04 31.16
N PRO A 623 -40.10 -6.22 31.07
CA PRO A 623 -41.53 -6.34 31.34
C PRO A 623 -41.77 -5.89 32.78
N GLU A 624 -42.40 -4.73 32.97
CA GLU A 624 -42.78 -4.32 34.32
C GLU A 624 -43.75 -5.36 34.89
N PRO A 625 -43.50 -5.90 36.09
CA PRO A 625 -44.41 -6.84 36.71
C PRO A 625 -45.71 -6.12 37.04
N THR A 626 -46.73 -6.35 36.20
CA THR A 626 -48.16 -6.05 36.40
C THR A 626 -48.48 -5.21 37.65
N ALA A 627 -48.24 -3.89 37.58
CA ALA A 627 -48.65 -2.95 38.63
C ALA A 627 -50.17 -2.99 38.88
N ILE A 628 -50.94 -3.46 37.89
CA ILE A 628 -52.38 -3.73 37.97
C ILE A 628 -52.70 -4.91 38.93
N ALA A 629 -51.81 -5.91 39.06
CA ALA A 629 -52.00 -7.03 39.98
C ALA A 629 -51.86 -6.60 41.45
N MET A 630 -50.97 -5.65 41.76
CA MET A 630 -50.81 -5.10 43.11
C MET A 630 -51.94 -4.11 43.50
N LEU A 631 -52.56 -3.44 42.52
CA LEU A 631 -53.70 -2.55 42.77
C LEU A 631 -55.02 -3.32 43.02
N LEU A 632 -55.18 -4.50 42.42
CA LEU A 632 -56.35 -5.37 42.61
C LEU A 632 -56.32 -6.16 43.93
N VAL A 633 -55.14 -6.44 44.49
CA VAL A 633 -55.02 -7.05 45.83
C VAL A 633 -55.26 -6.03 46.96
N ALA A 634 -55.07 -4.73 46.70
CA ALA A 634 -55.27 -3.69 47.70
C ALA A 634 -56.74 -3.24 47.90
N THR A 635 -57.70 -3.63 47.05
CA THR A 635 -59.03 -2.98 47.03
C THR A 635 -60.24 -3.82 47.47
N LEU A 636 -60.11 -5.08 47.91
CA LEU A 636 -61.28 -5.86 48.36
C LEU A 636 -60.95 -6.89 49.47
N PRO A 637 -61.73 -7.02 50.56
CA PRO A 637 -62.46 -5.99 51.32
C PRO A 637 -62.39 -6.19 52.86
N GLY A 638 -62.28 -5.09 53.61
CA GLY A 638 -62.71 -4.98 55.00
C GLY A 638 -64.23 -4.94 55.15
N LEU A 639 -64.93 -5.96 54.63
CA LEU A 639 -66.37 -6.17 54.83
C LEU A 639 -66.60 -7.44 55.65
N ARG A 640 -66.50 -7.32 56.97
CA ARG A 640 -67.20 -8.23 57.89
C ARG A 640 -67.69 -7.53 59.16
N ARG A 641 -68.98 -7.25 59.14
CA ARG A 641 -69.98 -7.27 60.23
C ARG A 641 -69.49 -7.61 61.64
N ARG A 642 -69.96 -6.83 62.62
CA ARG A 642 -70.58 -7.25 63.91
C ARG A 642 -71.42 -6.06 64.41
N ARG A 643 -72.76 -6.18 64.38
CA ARG A 643 -73.65 -6.51 65.52
C ARG A 643 -73.48 -5.58 66.71
#